data_AF-A0A1E4B5J4-F1
#
_entry.id   AF-A0A1E4B5J4-F1
#
_cell.length_a   1.000
_cell.length_b   1.000
_cell.length_c   1.000
_cell.angle_alpha   90.00
_cell.angle_beta   90.00
_cell.angle_gamma   90.00
#
_symmetry.space_group_name_H-M   'P 1'
#
loop_
_entity.id
_entity.type
_entity.pdbx_description
1 polymer ?
#
loop_
_entity_poly.entity_id
_entity_poly.type
_entity_poly.pdbx_seq_one_letter_code
_entity_poly.pdbx_strand_id
1 'polypeptide(L)'
;MLKGILSKVFGTRHEREQRRIQPIVDEINAHYERLQSVSEDELRGQTAKFRRVLAERTDALERRVAELKQLKHTTKDPAVREAIDLELGGGDGRGGIEKELRDEIAEVLDELLPEAFATVREGARRLCGSIVQVTGQELKWDMVHYDVQLMGGIQLHLGRIAEMATGEGKTLVATLPLYLNALPGKGSHLVTVNSYLARRDSQWMGHLFRYLGLTVGCLDDTEPGTLERRAAYNADITYGTNNEYGFDYLRDNMVVALDQRVQRGHWYAIVDEVDSVLIDEARTPLIISGPVGNENDQAFAEHNGAVLRLFRRQTEVVTVLVGDAERALEQGDKDAAALGFFKAQLGSPKNKRLMKALNEPGVKQLVQKMELEYIADRKLPPSKQQFRELENDLFFVLDEKGHTVHLTDSGIDLLSPDDPDEFALPDISTEIHRIDRDGEMSPTEKLEARRTIEAQYAMKSEKLHIVHQLLRAHALYEKDVNYVVQDGQVLIVDEFTGRTMPGRRWSEGLHQAVEAKEGVQVKGETQTLATITIQNYFRMYEKLGGMTGTAETEETEFHQIYGLEVAVIPTNRPVVREDRQDLIYKTRREKFNAIVEETRRLHELGYPVLVGTVNVEVSETLSRMFKRAGLPHNVLNAKYHQREAEIVAGAGQRGAVTIATNMAGRGTDIKLGEGVKAALPSKIADPDGKEIDVEECGGLHIIGSERHESRRIDRQLRGRSGRQGDPGASQFFLSLEDDLMRLFQSDRIARLMDRLGAQEGEVLTHPLVTRSIEQAQKRVELQNFQARKRLLDYDDVMNQQREVIYSLRSFALEGGEELRGESLKMVEKAITKRVTDLLAVYEDASQWDLGLVRQELLMHYLLSVPELEGDDTPTTTDGVVQAAVASARLAFAAKEESLNAVRDESGQGFAPRLNALVMLNVLDEKWKDHLYDLDQLRAAIHYRSWGQKDPLIEYKQEAYTMFVDLMGDIHHTFAERFLRAQLVFNPQDFMGGDGAGAPSPEPEAPRRPTKRYNALGILEDIVDEPLVAEAEEEVTVPAEEDGPASEATPAAAKAPVATGDPMVVGAGRARSLSSMGAGASAPVDFSGVGRNDPCPCGSGKKFKKCHGVNA
;
A
#
# COMPACT_ATOMS: atom_id res chain seq x y z
N MET A 1 -7.67 -25.02 34.60
CA MET A 1 -8.82 -25.41 35.45
C MET A 1 -9.60 -24.21 36.00
N LEU A 2 -8.97 -23.22 36.65
CA LEU A 2 -9.66 -22.01 37.17
C LEU A 2 -10.48 -21.25 36.12
N LYS A 3 -9.93 -21.00 34.93
CA LYS A 3 -10.64 -20.35 33.81
C LYS A 3 -11.94 -21.07 33.40
N GLY A 4 -11.93 -22.40 33.39
CA GLY A 4 -13.08 -23.22 32.97
C GLY A 4 -14.16 -23.38 34.04
N ILE A 5 -13.81 -23.21 35.32
CA ILE A 5 -14.78 -23.18 36.42
C ILE A 5 -15.44 -21.80 36.48
N LEU A 6 -14.66 -20.71 36.34
CA LEU A 6 -15.17 -19.35 36.29
C LEU A 6 -16.10 -19.11 35.10
N SER A 7 -15.76 -19.62 33.91
CA SER A 7 -16.62 -19.50 32.72
C SER A 7 -17.94 -20.25 32.84
N LYS A 8 -17.97 -21.40 33.55
CA LYS A 8 -19.22 -22.14 33.79
C LYS A 8 -20.17 -21.45 34.77
N VAL A 9 -19.64 -20.62 35.67
CA VAL A 9 -20.44 -19.94 36.71
C VAL A 9 -20.89 -18.55 36.28
N PHE A 10 -20.02 -17.77 35.62
CA PHE A 10 -20.29 -16.38 35.23
C PHE A 10 -20.55 -16.17 33.73
N GLY A 11 -20.48 -17.23 32.93
CA GLY A 11 -20.49 -17.16 31.47
C GLY A 11 -19.14 -16.73 30.89
N THR A 12 -19.01 -16.83 29.57
CA THR A 12 -17.81 -16.34 28.85
C THR A 12 -17.72 -14.81 28.84
N ARG A 13 -16.60 -14.22 28.38
CA ARG A 13 -16.50 -12.77 28.14
C ARG A 13 -17.60 -12.32 27.17
N HIS A 14 -17.74 -13.05 26.06
CA HIS A 14 -18.70 -12.73 25.00
C HIS A 14 -20.16 -12.87 25.46
N GLU A 15 -20.50 -13.88 26.26
CA GLU A 15 -21.87 -14.02 26.82
C GLU A 15 -22.26 -12.85 27.73
N ARG A 16 -21.31 -12.35 28.54
CA ARG A 16 -21.57 -11.17 29.39
C ARG A 16 -21.77 -9.91 28.57
N GLU A 17 -21.04 -9.79 27.47
CA GLU A 17 -21.15 -8.68 26.54
C GLU A 17 -22.47 -8.71 25.76
N GLN A 18 -22.91 -9.89 25.30
CA GLN A 18 -24.22 -10.10 24.70
C GLN A 18 -25.35 -9.67 25.64
N ARG A 19 -25.28 -10.05 26.92
CA ARG A 19 -26.25 -9.60 27.93
C ARG A 19 -26.27 -8.09 28.13
N ARG A 20 -25.14 -7.41 27.91
CA ARG A 20 -25.03 -5.96 28.04
C ARG A 20 -25.72 -5.22 26.90
N ILE A 21 -25.68 -5.76 25.68
CA ILE A 21 -26.32 -5.15 24.50
C ILE A 21 -27.77 -5.59 24.28
N GLN A 22 -28.23 -6.66 24.95
CA GLN A 22 -29.60 -7.17 24.82
C GLN A 22 -30.68 -6.09 25.04
N PRO A 23 -30.60 -5.20 26.05
CA PRO A 23 -31.61 -4.15 26.22
C PRO A 23 -31.73 -3.21 25.01
N ILE A 24 -30.62 -2.95 24.31
CA ILE A 24 -30.62 -2.13 23.08
C ILE A 24 -31.34 -2.88 21.95
N VAL A 25 -31.12 -4.20 21.83
CA VAL A 25 -31.85 -5.04 20.86
C VAL A 25 -33.35 -5.04 21.13
N ASP A 26 -33.74 -5.13 22.40
CA ASP A 26 -35.14 -5.09 22.81
C ASP A 26 -35.79 -3.73 22.48
N GLU A 27 -35.05 -2.63 22.65
CA GLU A 27 -35.49 -1.29 22.27
C GLU A 27 -35.62 -1.12 20.75
N ILE A 28 -34.65 -1.63 19.97
CA ILE A 28 -34.75 -1.68 18.50
C ILE A 28 -36.02 -2.42 18.08
N ASN A 29 -36.32 -3.56 18.70
CA ASN A 29 -37.52 -4.34 18.41
C ASN A 29 -38.80 -3.55 18.73
N ALA A 30 -38.84 -2.82 19.86
CA ALA A 30 -39.97 -1.98 20.22
C ALA A 30 -40.17 -0.77 19.27
N HIS A 31 -39.10 -0.18 18.74
CA HIS A 31 -39.19 0.82 17.67
C HIS A 31 -39.66 0.21 16.35
N TYR A 32 -39.14 -0.98 16.00
CA TYR A 32 -39.49 -1.68 14.78
C TYR A 32 -40.99 -2.02 14.71
N GLU A 33 -41.58 -2.51 15.81
CA GLU A 33 -43.02 -2.74 15.90
C GLU A 33 -43.85 -1.47 15.67
N ARG A 34 -43.43 -0.33 16.20
CA ARG A 34 -44.11 0.96 15.99
C ARG A 34 -44.04 1.40 14.53
N LEU A 35 -42.87 1.26 13.90
CA LEU A 35 -42.61 1.68 12.51
C LEU A 35 -43.34 0.82 11.47
N GLN A 36 -43.88 -0.35 11.82
CA GLN A 36 -44.68 -1.14 10.88
C GLN A 36 -45.98 -0.44 10.46
N SER A 37 -46.50 0.46 11.30
CA SER A 37 -47.78 1.15 11.09
C SER A 37 -47.67 2.50 10.36
N VAL A 38 -46.46 3.03 10.19
CA VAL A 38 -46.25 4.35 9.58
C VAL A 38 -46.30 4.27 8.05
N SER A 39 -46.62 5.39 7.39
CA SER A 39 -46.63 5.48 5.92
C SER A 39 -45.23 5.37 5.31
N GLU A 40 -45.14 5.27 3.97
CA GLU A 40 -43.86 5.22 3.26
C GLU A 40 -43.08 6.54 3.38
N ASP A 41 -43.78 7.67 3.23
CA ASP A 41 -43.18 9.00 3.36
C ASP A 41 -42.68 9.26 4.78
N GLU A 42 -43.40 8.79 5.81
CA GLU A 42 -42.96 8.91 7.20
C GLU A 42 -41.71 8.08 7.52
N LEU A 43 -41.57 6.89 6.90
CA LEU A 43 -40.36 6.08 7.06
C LEU A 43 -39.16 6.74 6.36
N ARG A 44 -39.34 7.22 5.13
CA ARG A 44 -38.29 7.94 4.38
C ARG A 44 -37.94 9.27 5.06
N GLY A 45 -38.89 9.90 5.73
CA GLY A 45 -38.70 11.11 6.53
C GLY A 45 -37.87 10.93 7.81
N GLN A 46 -37.61 9.69 8.26
CA GLN A 46 -36.80 9.43 9.46
C GLN A 46 -35.36 9.95 9.31
N THR A 47 -34.75 9.83 8.12
CA THR A 47 -33.38 10.31 7.86
C THR A 47 -33.27 11.82 8.08
N ALA A 48 -34.23 12.59 7.54
CA ALA A 48 -34.28 14.04 7.73
C ALA A 48 -34.54 14.41 9.20
N LYS A 49 -35.41 13.65 9.90
CA LYS A 49 -35.63 13.81 11.35
C LYS A 49 -34.34 13.61 12.13
N PHE A 50 -33.59 12.54 11.88
CA PHE A 50 -32.35 12.24 12.60
C PHE A 50 -31.26 13.29 12.33
N ARG A 51 -31.08 13.71 11.07
CA ARG A 51 -30.13 14.78 10.71
C ARG A 51 -30.46 16.09 11.41
N ARG A 52 -31.74 16.44 11.56
CA ARG A 52 -32.16 17.63 12.29
C ARG A 52 -31.83 17.53 13.78
N VAL A 53 -32.09 16.40 14.43
CA VAL A 53 -31.73 16.19 15.84
C VAL A 53 -30.22 16.35 16.05
N LEU A 54 -29.42 15.84 15.12
CA LEU A 54 -27.97 15.98 15.17
C LEU A 54 -27.54 17.43 14.99
N ALA A 55 -28.04 18.13 13.96
CA ALA A 55 -27.76 19.54 13.71
C ALA A 55 -28.14 20.43 14.91
N GLU A 56 -29.29 20.20 15.54
CA GLU A 56 -29.74 20.94 16.72
C GLU A 56 -28.74 20.88 17.89
N ARG A 57 -28.01 19.76 18.04
CA ARG A 57 -26.98 19.59 19.07
C ARG A 57 -25.57 20.02 18.62
N THR A 58 -25.21 19.84 17.35
CA THR A 58 -23.83 20.01 16.89
C THR A 58 -23.53 21.33 16.17
N ASP A 59 -24.54 22.03 15.62
CA ASP A 59 -24.34 23.21 14.75
C ASP A 59 -23.57 24.35 15.41
N ALA A 60 -23.69 24.52 16.72
CA ALA A 60 -22.95 25.54 17.46
C ALA A 60 -21.45 25.22 17.50
N LEU A 61 -21.10 23.95 17.78
CA LEU A 61 -19.72 23.47 17.82
C LEU A 61 -19.10 23.47 16.41
N GLU A 62 -19.85 23.02 15.39
CA GLU A 62 -19.36 23.03 14.01
C GLU A 62 -19.04 24.45 13.50
N ARG A 63 -19.93 25.42 13.80
CA ARG A 63 -19.68 26.82 13.47
C ARG A 63 -18.45 27.37 14.19
N ARG A 64 -18.28 27.07 15.48
CA ARG A 64 -17.12 27.52 16.25
C ARG A 64 -15.81 26.94 15.70
N VAL A 65 -15.79 25.65 15.34
CA VAL A 65 -14.63 25.02 14.68
C VAL A 65 -14.31 25.72 13.35
N ALA A 66 -15.31 25.98 12.51
CA ALA A 66 -15.12 26.65 11.24
C ALA A 66 -14.60 28.10 11.41
N GLU A 67 -15.15 28.84 12.36
CA GLU A 67 -14.71 30.20 12.73
C GLU A 67 -13.25 30.22 13.19
N LEU A 68 -12.86 29.30 14.08
CA LEU A 68 -11.49 29.19 14.57
C LEU A 68 -10.51 28.84 13.46
N LYS A 69 -10.85 27.90 12.56
CA LYS A 69 -10.02 27.56 11.40
C LYS A 69 -9.83 28.77 10.47
N GLN A 70 -10.90 29.50 10.20
CA GLN A 70 -10.82 30.71 9.38
C GLN A 70 -10.00 31.83 10.04
N LEU A 71 -10.15 32.00 11.36
CA LEU A 71 -9.38 32.98 12.13
C LEU A 71 -7.90 32.60 12.14
N LYS A 72 -7.58 31.32 12.33
CA LYS A 72 -6.21 30.81 12.28
C LYS A 72 -5.55 31.11 10.93
N HIS A 73 -6.26 30.85 9.84
CA HIS A 73 -5.77 31.04 8.48
C HIS A 73 -5.42 32.51 8.15
N THR A 74 -6.13 33.46 8.76
CA THR A 74 -6.01 34.90 8.47
C THR A 74 -5.17 35.67 9.48
N THR A 75 -4.86 35.09 10.64
CA THR A 75 -4.18 35.80 11.74
C THR A 75 -2.67 35.86 11.53
N LYS A 76 -2.11 37.07 11.57
CA LYS A 76 -0.66 37.31 11.46
C LYS A 76 0.13 36.98 12.72
N ASP A 77 -0.50 37.17 13.89
CA ASP A 77 0.14 36.99 15.19
C ASP A 77 0.36 35.48 15.48
N PRO A 78 1.62 35.01 15.61
CA PRO A 78 1.92 33.63 15.94
C PRO A 78 1.36 33.17 17.29
N ALA A 79 1.35 34.04 18.31
CA ALA A 79 0.87 33.68 19.65
C ALA A 79 -0.64 33.45 19.66
N VAL A 80 -1.39 34.22 18.86
CA VAL A 80 -2.83 34.03 18.68
C VAL A 80 -3.11 32.74 17.90
N ARG A 81 -2.31 32.40 16.88
CA ARG A 81 -2.44 31.13 16.16
C ARG A 81 -2.19 29.91 17.07
N GLU A 82 -1.16 29.97 17.90
CA GLU A 82 -0.87 28.90 18.88
C GLU A 82 -2.01 28.74 19.90
N ALA A 83 -2.59 29.85 20.38
CA ALA A 83 -3.76 29.80 21.24
C ALA A 83 -4.98 29.18 20.55
N ILE A 84 -5.20 29.49 19.26
CA ILE A 84 -6.28 28.90 18.46
C ILE A 84 -6.05 27.40 18.25
N ASP A 85 -4.81 26.97 17.99
CA ASP A 85 -4.49 25.54 17.87
C ASP A 85 -4.78 24.77 19.16
N LEU A 86 -4.45 25.37 20.30
CA LEU A 86 -4.77 24.80 21.60
C LEU A 86 -6.29 24.72 21.85
N GLU A 87 -7.06 25.72 21.37
CA GLU A 87 -8.52 25.70 21.47
C GLU A 87 -9.15 24.67 20.52
N LEU A 88 -8.65 24.57 19.28
CA LEU A 88 -9.13 23.63 18.25
C LEU A 88 -8.86 22.18 18.66
N GLY A 89 -7.59 21.84 18.83
CA GLY A 89 -7.12 20.47 18.97
C GLY A 89 -6.51 20.15 20.33
N GLY A 90 -6.46 21.07 21.29
CA GLY A 90 -5.82 20.81 22.58
C GLY A 90 -4.29 20.64 22.49
N GLY A 91 -3.64 20.37 23.63
CA GLY A 91 -2.18 20.26 23.68
C GLY A 91 -1.60 19.01 22.99
N ASP A 92 -2.44 18.04 22.67
CA ASP A 92 -2.09 16.79 21.99
C ASP A 92 -2.60 16.72 20.54
N GLY A 93 -3.23 17.80 20.04
CA GLY A 93 -3.81 17.86 18.70
C GLY A 93 -5.05 16.98 18.50
N ARG A 94 -5.57 16.34 19.55
CA ARG A 94 -6.79 15.49 19.52
C ARG A 94 -7.81 15.85 20.60
N GLY A 95 -7.58 16.92 21.35
CA GLY A 95 -8.49 17.52 22.33
C GLY A 95 -9.24 18.72 21.76
N GLY A 96 -9.43 19.72 22.61
CA GLY A 96 -10.08 20.98 22.25
C GLY A 96 -11.55 20.81 21.80
N ILE A 97 -12.05 21.82 21.11
CA ILE A 97 -13.43 21.85 20.64
C ILE A 97 -13.71 20.83 19.53
N GLU A 98 -12.69 20.39 18.77
CA GLU A 98 -12.85 19.32 17.80
C GLU A 98 -13.14 17.97 18.48
N LYS A 99 -12.59 17.74 19.67
CA LYS A 99 -12.96 16.59 20.50
C LYS A 99 -14.37 16.74 21.05
N GLU A 100 -14.72 17.90 21.58
CA GLU A 100 -16.08 18.15 22.09
C GLU A 100 -17.14 17.88 21.01
N LEU A 101 -16.91 18.35 19.77
CA LEU A 101 -17.78 18.06 18.64
C LEU A 101 -17.86 16.55 18.34
N ARG A 102 -16.72 15.84 18.37
CA ARG A 102 -16.69 14.39 18.13
C ARG A 102 -17.45 13.61 19.20
N ASP A 103 -17.23 13.94 20.46
CA ASP A 103 -17.88 13.31 21.61
C ASP A 103 -19.40 13.57 21.59
N GLU A 104 -19.82 14.80 21.26
CA GLU A 104 -21.22 15.19 21.11
C GLU A 104 -21.90 14.40 19.96
N ILE A 105 -21.24 14.31 18.79
CA ILE A 105 -21.76 13.50 17.68
C ILE A 105 -21.91 12.04 18.12
N ALA A 106 -20.92 11.47 18.79
CA ALA A 106 -20.96 10.09 19.25
C ALA A 106 -22.13 9.83 20.22
N GLU A 107 -22.34 10.71 21.20
CA GLU A 107 -23.44 10.61 22.16
C GLU A 107 -24.81 10.65 21.45
N VAL A 108 -25.00 11.57 20.51
CA VAL A 108 -26.24 11.67 19.74
C VAL A 108 -26.47 10.42 18.87
N LEU A 109 -25.42 9.87 18.26
CA LEU A 109 -25.55 8.64 17.49
C LEU A 109 -25.94 7.45 18.37
N ASP A 110 -25.40 7.34 19.59
CA ASP A 110 -25.77 6.31 20.56
C ASP A 110 -27.26 6.44 20.97
N GLU A 111 -27.75 7.66 21.21
CA GLU A 111 -29.16 7.93 21.50
C GLU A 111 -30.09 7.56 20.33
N LEU A 112 -29.67 7.85 19.10
CA LEU A 112 -30.45 7.57 17.90
C LEU A 112 -30.39 6.10 17.46
N LEU A 113 -29.42 5.33 17.95
CA LEU A 113 -29.13 3.97 17.49
C LEU A 113 -30.38 3.07 17.46
N PRO A 114 -31.21 2.97 18.52
CA PRO A 114 -32.33 2.04 18.52
C PRO A 114 -33.36 2.35 17.44
N GLU A 115 -33.72 3.63 17.27
CA GLU A 115 -34.69 4.09 16.28
C GLU A 115 -34.13 4.02 14.85
N ALA A 116 -32.85 4.36 14.67
CA ALA A 116 -32.16 4.28 13.38
C ALA A 116 -32.06 2.83 12.89
N PHE A 117 -31.67 1.88 13.74
CA PHE A 117 -31.58 0.47 13.38
C PHE A 117 -32.95 -0.12 13.07
N ALA A 118 -33.98 0.26 13.83
CA ALA A 118 -35.36 -0.11 13.54
C ALA A 118 -35.83 0.42 12.17
N THR A 119 -35.46 1.65 11.84
CA THR A 119 -35.76 2.28 10.53
C THR A 119 -35.12 1.51 9.38
N VAL A 120 -33.84 1.12 9.52
CA VAL A 120 -33.13 0.32 8.51
C VAL A 120 -33.77 -1.07 8.35
N ARG A 121 -34.09 -1.73 9.46
CA ARG A 121 -34.75 -3.05 9.44
C ARG A 121 -36.13 -2.99 8.78
N GLU A 122 -36.92 -1.96 9.10
CA GLU A 122 -38.24 -1.75 8.49
C GLU A 122 -38.12 -1.40 7.00
N GLY A 123 -37.12 -0.60 6.61
CA GLY A 123 -36.80 -0.37 5.20
C GLY A 123 -36.48 -1.67 4.45
N ALA A 124 -35.64 -2.53 5.04
CA ALA A 124 -35.32 -3.83 4.47
C ALA A 124 -36.57 -4.72 4.32
N ARG A 125 -37.48 -4.72 5.31
CA ARG A 125 -38.76 -5.43 5.24
C ARG A 125 -39.66 -4.91 4.12
N ARG A 126 -39.77 -3.59 3.94
CA ARG A 126 -40.64 -2.99 2.90
C ARG A 126 -40.12 -3.24 1.49
N LEU A 127 -38.81 -3.37 1.33
CA LEU A 127 -38.20 -3.74 0.06
C LEU A 127 -38.37 -5.23 -0.30
N CYS A 128 -38.83 -6.09 0.63
CA CYS A 128 -39.06 -7.49 0.32
C CYS A 128 -40.00 -7.66 -0.88
N GLY A 129 -39.54 -8.41 -1.89
CA GLY A 129 -40.24 -8.58 -3.17
C GLY A 129 -39.76 -7.66 -4.30
N SER A 130 -38.98 -6.60 -4.00
CA SER A 130 -38.40 -5.74 -5.03
C SER A 130 -37.29 -6.46 -5.80
N ILE A 131 -36.99 -5.97 -7.00
CA ILE A 131 -35.91 -6.46 -7.86
C ILE A 131 -34.88 -5.34 -7.98
N VAL A 132 -33.61 -5.67 -7.78
CA VAL A 132 -32.48 -4.76 -7.93
C VAL A 132 -31.49 -5.34 -8.94
N GLN A 133 -30.99 -4.48 -9.81
CA GLN A 133 -29.91 -4.81 -10.75
C GLN A 133 -28.57 -4.71 -10.01
N VAL A 134 -27.85 -5.84 -9.92
CA VAL A 134 -26.57 -5.95 -9.22
C VAL A 134 -25.56 -6.62 -10.15
N THR A 135 -24.54 -5.87 -10.56
CA THR A 135 -23.48 -6.34 -11.48
C THR A 135 -24.02 -7.00 -12.75
N GLY A 136 -25.14 -6.48 -13.28
CA GLY A 136 -25.82 -7.00 -14.48
C GLY A 136 -26.76 -8.18 -14.24
N GLN A 137 -27.02 -8.57 -13.00
CA GLN A 137 -27.97 -9.63 -12.64
C GLN A 137 -29.15 -9.08 -11.84
N GLU A 138 -30.35 -9.58 -12.12
CA GLU A 138 -31.54 -9.28 -11.32
C GLU A 138 -31.55 -10.11 -10.04
N LEU A 139 -31.44 -9.42 -8.91
CA LEU A 139 -31.56 -10.02 -7.59
C LEU A 139 -32.85 -9.57 -6.93
N LYS A 140 -33.60 -10.54 -6.40
CA LYS A 140 -34.77 -10.26 -5.57
C LYS A 140 -34.33 -9.91 -4.15
N TRP A 141 -34.84 -8.80 -3.61
CA TRP A 141 -34.65 -8.46 -2.21
C TRP A 141 -35.63 -9.29 -1.37
N ASP A 142 -35.14 -10.24 -0.59
CA ASP A 142 -35.93 -11.10 0.31
C ASP A 142 -35.20 -11.25 1.67
N MET A 143 -34.83 -10.12 2.28
CA MET A 143 -34.01 -10.11 3.49
C MET A 143 -34.53 -9.12 4.53
N VAL A 144 -34.59 -9.57 5.78
CA VAL A 144 -34.93 -8.77 6.96
C VAL A 144 -33.97 -9.13 8.07
N HIS A 145 -33.54 -8.14 8.86
CA HIS A 145 -32.53 -8.38 9.89
C HIS A 145 -33.03 -9.31 11.01
N TYR A 146 -32.20 -10.27 11.39
CA TYR A 146 -32.33 -11.10 12.60
C TYR A 146 -31.75 -10.40 13.83
N ASP A 147 -32.13 -10.83 15.03
CA ASP A 147 -31.65 -10.22 16.28
C ASP A 147 -30.12 -10.36 16.44
N VAL A 148 -29.55 -11.49 16.01
CA VAL A 148 -28.08 -11.67 15.99
C VAL A 148 -27.38 -10.68 15.05
N GLN A 149 -28.07 -10.25 13.99
CA GLN A 149 -27.55 -9.24 13.06
C GLN A 149 -27.64 -7.83 13.66
N LEU A 150 -28.68 -7.54 14.46
CA LEU A 150 -28.75 -6.31 15.26
C LEU A 150 -27.59 -6.24 16.26
N MET A 151 -27.30 -7.35 16.95
CA MET A 151 -26.14 -7.46 17.84
C MET A 151 -24.81 -7.18 17.11
N GLY A 152 -24.62 -7.78 15.94
CA GLY A 152 -23.45 -7.52 15.10
C GLY A 152 -23.34 -6.05 14.68
N GLY A 153 -24.45 -5.43 14.28
CA GLY A 153 -24.50 -4.00 13.92
C GLY A 153 -24.14 -3.07 15.08
N ILE A 154 -24.60 -3.37 16.29
CA ILE A 154 -24.25 -2.62 17.50
C ILE A 154 -22.74 -2.70 17.74
N GLN A 155 -22.16 -3.90 17.66
CA GLN A 155 -20.72 -4.09 17.89
C GLN A 155 -19.86 -3.35 16.86
N LEU A 156 -20.28 -3.35 15.59
CA LEU A 156 -19.63 -2.55 14.54
C LEU A 156 -19.73 -1.04 14.83
N HIS A 157 -20.89 -0.56 15.32
CA HIS A 157 -21.05 0.84 15.69
C HIS A 157 -20.15 1.24 16.86
N LEU A 158 -19.93 0.34 17.82
CA LEU A 158 -19.05 0.55 18.98
C LEU A 158 -17.54 0.48 18.66
N GLY A 159 -17.17 0.36 17.38
CA GLY A 159 -15.76 0.29 16.97
C GLY A 159 -15.09 -1.05 17.30
N ARG A 160 -15.84 -2.16 17.18
CA ARG A 160 -15.35 -3.52 17.46
C ARG A 160 -15.41 -4.41 16.23
N ILE A 161 -14.79 -5.58 16.34
CA ILE A 161 -14.90 -6.65 15.37
C ILE A 161 -16.09 -7.55 15.71
N ALA A 162 -17.09 -7.59 14.84
CA ALA A 162 -18.19 -8.56 14.93
C ALA A 162 -17.78 -9.87 14.26
N GLU A 163 -17.46 -10.89 15.06
CA GLU A 163 -17.24 -12.25 14.54
C GLU A 163 -18.60 -12.93 14.32
N MET A 164 -18.98 -13.08 13.05
CA MET A 164 -20.22 -13.68 12.61
C MET A 164 -19.93 -14.79 11.61
N ALA A 165 -20.42 -16.00 11.87
CA ALA A 165 -20.18 -17.15 11.00
C ALA A 165 -20.61 -16.87 9.54
N THR A 166 -19.92 -17.51 8.59
CA THR A 166 -20.21 -17.33 7.17
C THR A 166 -21.65 -17.75 6.87
N GLY A 167 -22.42 -16.88 6.20
CA GLY A 167 -23.85 -17.10 5.94
C GLY A 167 -24.80 -16.44 6.94
N GLU A 168 -24.31 -15.83 8.02
CA GLU A 168 -25.16 -15.03 8.94
C GLU A 168 -25.57 -13.66 8.38
N GLY A 169 -25.22 -13.34 7.12
CA GLY A 169 -25.64 -12.10 6.45
C GLY A 169 -24.82 -10.85 6.78
N LYS A 170 -23.49 -10.98 6.87
CA LYS A 170 -22.53 -9.88 7.17
C LYS A 170 -22.76 -8.62 6.32
N THR A 171 -22.96 -8.77 5.01
CA THR A 171 -23.25 -7.66 4.10
C THR A 171 -24.50 -6.88 4.51
N LEU A 172 -25.56 -7.56 4.96
CA LEU A 172 -26.78 -6.92 5.45
C LEU A 172 -26.57 -6.27 6.82
N VAL A 173 -25.78 -6.90 7.70
CA VAL A 173 -25.45 -6.35 9.03
C VAL A 173 -24.80 -4.98 8.92
N ALA A 174 -23.88 -4.80 7.97
CA ALA A 174 -23.18 -3.53 7.74
C ALA A 174 -24.12 -2.35 7.46
N THR A 175 -25.32 -2.60 6.94
CA THR A 175 -26.28 -1.53 6.63
C THR A 175 -26.72 -0.74 7.85
N LEU A 176 -26.81 -1.38 9.02
CA LEU A 176 -27.25 -0.76 10.26
C LEU A 176 -26.26 0.32 10.74
N PRO A 177 -24.98 0.00 11.03
CA PRO A 177 -24.01 0.99 11.48
C PRO A 177 -23.60 1.97 10.37
N LEU A 178 -23.57 1.56 9.09
CA LEU A 178 -23.27 2.51 8.00
C LEU A 178 -24.34 3.59 7.88
N TYR A 179 -25.62 3.22 7.95
CA TYR A 179 -26.72 4.20 7.95
C TYR A 179 -26.59 5.19 9.11
N LEU A 180 -26.40 4.68 10.34
CA LEU A 180 -26.29 5.52 11.54
C LEU A 180 -25.09 6.47 11.48
N ASN A 181 -23.90 5.95 11.18
CA ASN A 181 -22.67 6.76 11.17
C ASN A 181 -22.53 7.67 9.94
N ALA A 182 -23.40 7.50 8.92
CA ALA A 182 -23.47 8.40 7.78
C ALA A 182 -24.34 9.66 8.05
N LEU A 183 -25.19 9.64 9.08
CA LEU A 183 -26.07 10.77 9.42
C LEU A 183 -25.35 12.11 9.64
N PRO A 184 -24.16 12.17 10.29
CA PRO A 184 -23.42 13.43 10.45
C PRO A 184 -22.89 14.04 9.15
N GLY A 185 -22.99 13.33 8.01
CA GLY A 185 -22.49 13.83 6.72
C GLY A 185 -20.97 13.87 6.59
N LYS A 186 -20.21 13.31 7.55
CA LYS A 186 -18.73 13.22 7.51
C LYS A 186 -18.21 12.07 6.64
N GLY A 187 -19.07 11.12 6.28
CA GLY A 187 -18.78 9.96 5.44
C GLY A 187 -18.56 8.66 6.21
N SER A 188 -18.98 7.55 5.60
CA SER A 188 -18.78 6.20 6.12
C SER A 188 -18.23 5.29 5.04
N HIS A 189 -17.09 4.65 5.29
CA HIS A 189 -16.40 3.81 4.32
C HIS A 189 -16.65 2.32 4.61
N LEU A 190 -17.10 1.57 3.61
CA LEU A 190 -17.06 0.10 3.63
C LEU A 190 -15.88 -0.39 2.77
N VAL A 191 -14.98 -1.13 3.41
CA VAL A 191 -13.83 -1.73 2.76
C VAL A 191 -14.10 -3.20 2.51
N THR A 192 -13.87 -3.65 1.29
CA THR A 192 -13.98 -5.06 0.88
C THR A 192 -12.65 -5.58 0.34
N VAL A 193 -12.54 -6.90 0.17
CA VAL A 193 -11.31 -7.56 -0.29
C VAL A 193 -11.09 -7.49 -1.81
N ASN A 194 -12.10 -7.13 -2.60
CA ASN A 194 -11.94 -6.96 -4.05
C ASN A 194 -13.03 -6.07 -4.67
N SER A 195 -12.71 -5.53 -5.84
CA SER A 195 -13.57 -4.60 -6.58
C SER A 195 -14.94 -5.17 -6.95
N TYR A 196 -15.04 -6.48 -7.21
CA TYR A 196 -16.33 -7.10 -7.52
C TYR A 196 -17.27 -7.05 -6.32
N LEU A 197 -16.79 -7.37 -5.12
CA LEU A 197 -17.59 -7.29 -3.89
C LEU A 197 -17.96 -5.85 -3.57
N ALA A 198 -17.03 -4.90 -3.72
CA ALA A 198 -17.31 -3.47 -3.55
C ALA A 198 -18.46 -3.00 -4.45
N ARG A 199 -18.40 -3.30 -5.76
CA ARG A 199 -19.45 -2.95 -6.73
C ARG A 199 -20.76 -3.68 -6.48
N ARG A 200 -20.71 -4.99 -6.19
CA ARG A 200 -21.89 -5.80 -5.89
C ARG A 200 -22.63 -5.26 -4.66
N ASP A 201 -21.91 -5.03 -3.57
CA ASP A 201 -22.52 -4.66 -2.30
C ASP A 201 -22.97 -3.19 -2.30
N SER A 202 -22.26 -2.29 -2.99
CA SER A 202 -22.68 -0.91 -3.17
C SER A 202 -23.97 -0.79 -3.98
N GLN A 203 -24.17 -1.64 -4.98
CA GLN A 203 -25.40 -1.68 -5.78
C GLN A 203 -26.53 -2.36 -5.01
N TRP A 204 -26.25 -3.49 -4.37
CA TRP A 204 -27.23 -4.29 -3.65
C TRP A 204 -27.72 -3.58 -2.39
N MET A 205 -26.83 -3.29 -1.44
CA MET A 205 -27.19 -2.59 -0.19
C MET A 205 -27.51 -1.11 -0.45
N GLY A 206 -26.93 -0.51 -1.50
CA GLY A 206 -27.29 0.84 -1.93
C GLY A 206 -28.75 1.00 -2.33
N HIS A 207 -29.45 -0.08 -2.70
CA HIS A 207 -30.90 -0.03 -2.90
C HIS A 207 -31.63 0.38 -1.61
N LEU A 208 -31.24 -0.18 -0.45
CA LEU A 208 -31.79 0.17 0.85
C LEU A 208 -31.39 1.58 1.28
N PHE A 209 -30.12 1.95 1.13
CA PHE A 209 -29.66 3.30 1.52
C PHE A 209 -30.34 4.40 0.72
N ARG A 210 -30.46 4.24 -0.61
CA ARG A 210 -31.16 5.22 -1.46
C ARG A 210 -32.65 5.28 -1.15
N TYR A 211 -33.28 4.13 -0.84
CA TYR A 211 -34.66 4.10 -0.37
C TYR A 211 -34.85 4.92 0.92
N LEU A 212 -33.86 4.90 1.81
CA LEU A 212 -33.83 5.71 3.04
C LEU A 212 -33.24 7.12 2.84
N GLY A 213 -32.97 7.57 1.61
CA GLY A 213 -32.52 8.94 1.33
C GLY A 213 -31.02 9.22 1.56
N LEU A 214 -30.17 8.20 1.64
CA LEU A 214 -28.72 8.35 1.65
C LEU A 214 -28.10 8.16 0.26
N THR A 215 -26.97 8.83 0.02
CA THR A 215 -26.16 8.70 -1.19
C THR A 215 -25.09 7.61 -1.03
N VAL A 216 -24.78 6.88 -2.11
CA VAL A 216 -23.82 5.77 -2.09
C VAL A 216 -22.87 5.88 -3.29
N GLY A 217 -21.57 5.92 -3.03
CA GLY A 217 -20.51 5.90 -4.02
C GLY A 217 -19.72 4.58 -4.01
N CYS A 218 -19.13 4.22 -5.14
CA CYS A 218 -18.21 3.10 -5.25
C CYS A 218 -16.94 3.54 -5.97
N LEU A 219 -15.78 3.44 -5.30
CA LEU A 219 -14.50 3.88 -5.83
C LEU A 219 -14.12 3.11 -7.08
N ASP A 220 -14.39 1.80 -7.09
CA ASP A 220 -14.07 0.93 -8.20
C ASP A 220 -14.85 1.29 -9.49
N ASP A 221 -15.97 2.02 -9.41
CA ASP A 221 -16.72 2.53 -10.57
C ASP A 221 -16.11 3.81 -11.17
N THR A 222 -15.05 4.36 -10.58
CA THR A 222 -14.48 5.67 -10.93
C THR A 222 -12.98 5.60 -11.16
N GLU A 223 -12.47 6.41 -12.09
CA GLU A 223 -11.03 6.52 -12.32
C GLU A 223 -10.35 7.38 -11.24
N PRO A 224 -9.16 6.99 -10.75
CA PRO A 224 -8.45 7.77 -9.74
C PRO A 224 -8.13 9.21 -10.14
N GLY A 225 -8.15 10.12 -9.16
CA GLY A 225 -7.83 11.55 -9.37
C GLY A 225 -8.87 12.35 -10.17
N THR A 226 -10.00 11.75 -10.53
CA THR A 226 -11.07 12.42 -11.28
C THR A 226 -12.08 13.12 -10.36
N LEU A 227 -12.87 14.03 -10.94
CA LEU A 227 -14.00 14.65 -10.23
C LEU A 227 -15.08 13.61 -9.83
N GLU A 228 -15.24 12.56 -10.62
CA GLU A 228 -16.15 11.44 -10.30
C GLU A 228 -15.68 10.68 -9.05
N ARG A 229 -14.37 10.47 -8.92
CA ARG A 229 -13.76 9.89 -7.71
C ARG A 229 -14.05 10.72 -6.47
N ARG A 230 -13.90 12.05 -6.57
CA ARG A 230 -14.28 12.98 -5.48
C ARG A 230 -15.77 12.89 -5.16
N ALA A 231 -16.63 12.83 -6.18
CA ALA A 231 -18.07 12.68 -5.97
C ALA A 231 -18.40 11.37 -5.23
N ALA A 232 -17.69 10.27 -5.53
CA ALA A 232 -17.84 9.01 -4.82
C ALA A 232 -17.47 9.13 -3.34
N TYR A 233 -16.38 9.83 -2.98
CA TYR A 233 -16.04 10.09 -1.57
C TYR A 233 -17.01 11.04 -0.85
N ASN A 234 -17.61 11.99 -1.59
CA ASN A 234 -18.59 12.92 -1.05
C ASN A 234 -19.96 12.28 -0.78
N ALA A 235 -20.22 11.08 -1.30
CA ALA A 235 -21.42 10.32 -0.94
C ALA A 235 -21.42 9.98 0.56
N ASP A 236 -22.61 9.88 1.16
CA ASP A 236 -22.78 9.55 2.59
C ASP A 236 -22.07 8.24 2.96
N ILE A 237 -22.12 7.26 2.05
CA ILE A 237 -21.47 5.96 2.18
C ILE A 237 -20.62 5.67 0.94
N THR A 238 -19.36 5.28 1.15
CA THR A 238 -18.42 4.96 0.08
C THR A 238 -18.00 3.50 0.18
N TYR A 239 -18.04 2.78 -0.93
CA TYR A 239 -17.56 1.40 -1.05
C TYR A 239 -16.25 1.37 -1.82
N GLY A 240 -15.30 0.53 -1.40
CA GLY A 240 -14.06 0.33 -2.14
C GLY A 240 -13.22 -0.80 -1.58
N THR A 241 -12.03 -0.98 -2.14
CA THR A 241 -11.00 -1.88 -1.60
C THR A 241 -9.99 -1.11 -0.76
N ASN A 242 -9.30 -1.78 0.15
CA ASN A 242 -8.22 -1.20 0.95
C ASN A 242 -7.14 -0.54 0.06
N ASN A 243 -6.82 -1.14 -1.08
CA ASN A 243 -5.88 -0.60 -2.05
C ASN A 243 -6.36 0.73 -2.61
N GLU A 244 -7.62 0.81 -3.08
CA GLU A 244 -8.18 2.04 -3.65
C GLU A 244 -8.17 3.19 -2.62
N TYR A 245 -8.58 2.91 -1.38
CA TYR A 245 -8.54 3.88 -0.29
C TYR A 245 -7.11 4.34 0.05
N GLY A 246 -6.17 3.40 0.22
CA GLY A 246 -4.81 3.74 0.59
C GLY A 246 -4.04 4.44 -0.54
N PHE A 247 -4.23 4.05 -1.80
CA PHE A 247 -3.58 4.73 -2.93
C PHE A 247 -4.15 6.12 -3.19
N ASP A 248 -5.45 6.35 -2.99
CA ASP A 248 -6.01 7.70 -3.04
C ASP A 248 -5.44 8.58 -1.94
N TYR A 249 -5.26 8.07 -0.72
CA TYR A 249 -4.60 8.80 0.34
C TYR A 249 -3.16 9.18 -0.04
N LEU A 250 -2.39 8.24 -0.61
CA LEU A 250 -1.03 8.54 -1.07
C LEU A 250 -1.03 9.59 -2.19
N ARG A 251 -1.95 9.49 -3.16
CA ARG A 251 -2.11 10.48 -4.25
C ARG A 251 -2.51 11.86 -3.73
N ASP A 252 -3.45 11.93 -2.78
CA ASP A 252 -3.93 13.17 -2.17
C ASP A 252 -2.85 13.93 -1.40
N ASN A 253 -1.80 13.24 -0.96
CA ASN A 253 -0.62 13.85 -0.33
C ASN A 253 0.46 14.25 -1.34
N MET A 254 0.30 13.88 -2.62
CA MET A 254 1.18 14.26 -3.73
C MET A 254 0.57 15.33 -4.64
N VAL A 255 -0.67 15.76 -4.40
CA VAL A 255 -1.31 16.82 -5.17
C VAL A 255 -0.59 18.15 -5.00
N VAL A 256 -0.80 19.04 -5.98
CA VAL A 256 -0.22 20.37 -6.00
C VAL A 256 -1.26 21.48 -5.76
N ALA A 257 -2.53 21.12 -5.72
CA ALA A 257 -3.64 22.01 -5.37
C ALA A 257 -4.72 21.26 -4.57
N LEU A 258 -5.39 21.95 -3.65
CA LEU A 258 -6.42 21.35 -2.78
C LEU A 258 -7.61 20.79 -3.56
N ASP A 259 -7.98 21.46 -4.65
CA ASP A 259 -9.07 21.06 -5.55
C ASP A 259 -8.73 19.84 -6.41
N GLN A 260 -7.59 19.19 -6.19
CA GLN A 260 -7.23 17.90 -6.77
C GLN A 260 -7.42 16.74 -5.79
N ARG A 261 -7.51 17.00 -4.47
CA ARG A 261 -7.75 15.94 -3.48
C ARG A 261 -9.10 15.27 -3.70
N VAL A 262 -9.15 13.94 -3.65
CA VAL A 262 -10.40 13.19 -3.85
C VAL A 262 -11.03 12.76 -2.53
N GLN A 263 -10.23 12.45 -1.52
CA GLN A 263 -10.69 12.04 -0.21
C GLN A 263 -11.16 13.22 0.63
N ARG A 264 -11.89 12.86 1.69
CA ARG A 264 -12.22 13.71 2.83
C ARG A 264 -11.75 13.03 4.11
N GLY A 265 -11.99 13.63 5.28
CA GLY A 265 -11.55 13.11 6.57
C GLY A 265 -11.90 11.63 6.83
N HIS A 266 -11.07 10.96 7.63
CA HIS A 266 -11.21 9.55 7.98
C HIS A 266 -12.14 9.38 9.19
N TRP A 267 -13.46 9.40 8.95
CA TRP A 267 -14.45 9.39 10.04
C TRP A 267 -14.78 7.98 10.54
N TYR A 268 -15.46 7.19 9.73
CA TYR A 268 -15.86 5.83 10.09
C TYR A 268 -15.54 4.86 8.97
N ALA A 269 -14.90 3.73 9.32
CA ALA A 269 -14.69 2.63 8.41
C ALA A 269 -15.18 1.31 9.00
N ILE A 270 -15.83 0.50 8.16
CA ILE A 270 -16.05 -0.91 8.42
C ILE A 270 -15.22 -1.71 7.44
N VAL A 271 -14.39 -2.61 7.96
CA VAL A 271 -13.61 -3.53 7.15
C VAL A 271 -14.34 -4.88 7.09
N ASP A 272 -14.92 -5.19 5.93
CA ASP A 272 -15.42 -6.54 5.67
C ASP A 272 -14.24 -7.50 5.51
N GLU A 273 -14.41 -8.71 6.04
CA GLU A 273 -13.36 -9.71 6.07
C GLU A 273 -12.05 -9.17 6.68
N VAL A 274 -12.20 -8.50 7.83
CA VAL A 274 -11.15 -7.74 8.54
C VAL A 274 -9.87 -8.54 8.77
N ASP A 275 -9.98 -9.84 8.96
CA ASP A 275 -8.86 -10.74 9.15
C ASP A 275 -8.01 -10.95 7.90
N SER A 276 -8.55 -10.77 6.70
CA SER A 276 -7.70 -10.75 5.52
C SER A 276 -7.11 -9.39 5.23
N VAL A 277 -7.90 -8.33 5.37
CA VAL A 277 -7.40 -6.99 5.07
C VAL A 277 -6.35 -6.55 6.09
N LEU A 278 -6.63 -6.67 7.38
CA LEU A 278 -5.78 -6.14 8.46
C LEU A 278 -4.70 -7.11 8.96
N ILE A 279 -4.72 -8.38 8.53
CA ILE A 279 -3.73 -9.40 8.93
C ILE A 279 -3.02 -10.01 7.71
N ASP A 280 -3.76 -10.55 6.73
CA ASP A 280 -3.13 -11.22 5.58
C ASP A 280 -2.48 -10.23 4.61
N GLU A 281 -3.20 -9.19 4.19
CA GLU A 281 -2.74 -8.18 3.23
C GLU A 281 -1.82 -7.14 3.89
N ALA A 282 -1.96 -6.95 5.20
CA ALA A 282 -1.11 -6.08 6.02
C ALA A 282 0.37 -6.53 6.14
N ARG A 283 0.77 -7.56 5.39
CA ARG A 283 2.17 -8.01 5.24
C ARG A 283 2.98 -7.12 4.29
N THR A 284 2.33 -6.42 3.37
CA THR A 284 3.00 -5.55 2.40
C THR A 284 2.45 -4.13 2.49
N PRO A 285 3.31 -3.10 2.59
CA PRO A 285 2.87 -1.71 2.54
C PRO A 285 2.35 -1.35 1.14
N LEU A 286 1.57 -0.28 1.07
CA LEU A 286 1.15 0.37 -0.17
C LEU A 286 2.24 1.35 -0.58
N ILE A 287 2.72 1.24 -1.82
CA ILE A 287 3.85 2.01 -2.33
C ILE A 287 3.49 2.60 -3.69
N ILE A 288 3.62 3.92 -3.84
CA ILE A 288 3.68 4.60 -5.13
C ILE A 288 5.15 4.79 -5.48
N SER A 289 5.57 4.26 -6.62
CA SER A 289 6.92 4.46 -7.15
C SER A 289 6.88 5.20 -8.48
N GLY A 290 7.87 6.05 -8.73
CA GLY A 290 8.01 6.81 -9.97
C GLY A 290 9.39 6.62 -10.59
N PRO A 291 9.54 6.82 -11.91
CA PRO A 291 10.83 6.67 -12.57
C PRO A 291 11.81 7.73 -12.08
N VAL A 292 13.04 7.30 -11.81
CA VAL A 292 14.22 8.16 -11.65
C VAL A 292 14.76 8.46 -13.05
N GLY A 293 15.43 9.60 -13.23
CA GLY A 293 15.96 10.02 -14.54
C GLY A 293 16.79 8.92 -15.22
N ASN A 294 16.68 8.84 -16.55
CA ASN A 294 17.20 7.76 -17.42
C ASN A 294 18.74 7.72 -17.53
N GLU A 295 19.50 8.23 -16.56
CA GLU A 295 20.96 8.34 -16.68
C GLU A 295 21.64 6.96 -16.65
N ASN A 296 20.98 5.93 -16.10
CA ASN A 296 21.58 4.61 -15.83
C ASN A 296 20.97 3.42 -16.63
N ASP A 297 19.96 3.66 -17.49
CA ASP A 297 19.18 2.59 -18.16
C ASP A 297 20.02 1.70 -19.10
N GLN A 298 21.11 2.24 -19.64
CA GLN A 298 22.01 1.52 -20.54
C GLN A 298 22.93 0.54 -19.80
N ALA A 299 23.28 0.81 -18.54
CA ALA A 299 24.28 0.04 -17.81
C ALA A 299 23.85 -1.42 -17.56
N PHE A 300 22.57 -1.67 -17.27
CA PHE A 300 22.04 -3.04 -17.14
C PHE A 300 22.15 -3.83 -18.45
N ALA A 301 21.82 -3.19 -19.59
CA ALA A 301 21.90 -3.82 -20.89
C ALA A 301 23.36 -4.11 -21.30
N GLU A 302 24.27 -3.18 -21.01
CA GLU A 302 25.71 -3.31 -21.27
C GLU A 302 26.33 -4.48 -20.49
N HIS A 303 26.03 -4.61 -19.19
CA HIS A 303 26.61 -5.64 -18.33
C HIS A 303 25.92 -7.02 -18.46
N ASN A 304 24.65 -7.09 -18.89
CA ASN A 304 23.90 -8.35 -19.02
C ASN A 304 24.61 -9.38 -19.91
N GLY A 305 25.26 -8.93 -20.99
CA GLY A 305 26.00 -9.82 -21.87
C GLY A 305 27.16 -10.56 -21.20
N ALA A 306 27.87 -9.91 -20.26
CA ALA A 306 28.96 -10.51 -19.49
C ALA A 306 28.42 -11.49 -18.43
N VAL A 307 27.38 -11.07 -17.70
CA VAL A 307 26.74 -11.89 -16.68
C VAL A 307 26.10 -13.16 -17.26
N LEU A 308 25.48 -13.08 -18.43
CA LEU A 308 24.92 -14.25 -19.10
C LEU A 308 26.00 -15.28 -19.48
N ARG A 309 27.21 -14.83 -19.86
CA ARG A 309 28.34 -15.74 -20.12
C ARG A 309 28.80 -16.43 -18.84
N LEU A 310 28.90 -15.68 -17.74
CA LEU A 310 29.24 -16.20 -16.42
C LEU A 310 28.22 -17.27 -15.96
N PHE A 311 26.93 -16.98 -16.08
CA PHE A 311 25.84 -17.90 -15.72
C PHE A 311 25.84 -19.20 -16.55
N ARG A 312 26.06 -19.09 -17.87
CA ARG A 312 26.18 -20.27 -18.75
C ARG A 312 27.36 -21.13 -18.36
N ARG A 313 28.52 -20.52 -18.09
CA ARG A 313 29.73 -21.24 -17.69
C ARG A 313 29.56 -21.96 -16.36
N GLN A 314 28.91 -21.33 -15.39
CA GLN A 314 28.51 -21.98 -14.14
C GLN A 314 27.61 -23.20 -14.40
N THR A 315 26.60 -23.07 -15.25
CA THR A 315 25.65 -24.14 -15.55
C THR A 315 26.33 -25.36 -16.18
N GLU A 316 27.32 -25.13 -17.05
CA GLU A 316 28.18 -26.18 -17.61
C GLU A 316 28.96 -26.92 -16.53
N VAL A 317 29.63 -26.17 -15.64
CA VAL A 317 30.39 -26.75 -14.52
C VAL A 317 29.50 -27.57 -13.61
N VAL A 318 28.33 -27.06 -13.22
CA VAL A 318 27.40 -27.79 -12.36
C VAL A 318 26.89 -29.06 -13.04
N THR A 319 26.65 -29.04 -14.35
CA THR A 319 26.20 -30.24 -15.08
C THR A 319 27.27 -31.33 -15.08
N VAL A 320 28.55 -30.96 -15.16
CA VAL A 320 29.68 -31.89 -15.02
C VAL A 320 29.75 -32.44 -13.59
N LEU A 321 29.67 -31.56 -12.58
CA LEU A 321 29.70 -31.96 -11.16
C LEU A 321 28.58 -32.97 -10.80
N VAL A 322 27.36 -32.76 -11.31
CA VAL A 322 26.24 -33.70 -11.09
C VAL A 322 26.55 -35.06 -11.74
N GLY A 323 27.11 -35.06 -12.96
CA GLY A 323 27.50 -36.30 -13.64
C GLY A 323 28.63 -37.05 -12.93
N ASP A 324 29.57 -36.32 -12.32
CA ASP A 324 30.66 -36.89 -11.53
C ASP A 324 30.13 -37.48 -10.21
N ALA A 325 29.20 -36.78 -9.55
CA ALA A 325 28.55 -37.23 -8.33
C ALA A 325 27.69 -38.49 -8.55
N GLU A 326 26.93 -38.55 -9.66
CA GLU A 326 26.18 -39.75 -10.05
C GLU A 326 27.13 -40.94 -10.28
N ARG A 327 28.25 -40.76 -10.99
CA ARG A 327 29.25 -41.82 -11.20
C ARG A 327 29.91 -42.28 -9.90
N ALA A 328 30.21 -41.36 -8.99
CA ALA A 328 30.75 -41.71 -7.68
C ALA A 328 29.74 -42.51 -6.85
N LEU A 329 28.46 -42.15 -6.91
CA LEU A 329 27.38 -42.86 -6.23
C LEU A 329 27.22 -44.29 -6.78
N GLU A 330 27.27 -44.46 -8.11
CA GLU A 330 27.25 -45.77 -8.79
C GLU A 330 28.45 -46.65 -8.39
N GLN A 331 29.61 -46.04 -8.16
CA GLN A 331 30.84 -46.73 -7.71
C GLN A 331 30.86 -47.01 -6.20
N GLY A 332 29.84 -46.56 -5.46
CA GLY A 332 29.72 -46.74 -4.01
C GLY A 332 30.50 -45.74 -3.15
N ASP A 333 31.11 -44.72 -3.75
CA ASP A 333 31.81 -43.64 -3.04
C ASP A 333 30.82 -42.55 -2.61
N LYS A 334 30.22 -42.77 -1.44
CA LYS A 334 29.18 -41.90 -0.88
C LYS A 334 29.70 -40.52 -0.46
N ASP A 335 30.97 -40.42 -0.07
CA ASP A 335 31.54 -39.17 0.41
C ASP A 335 31.85 -38.24 -0.78
N ALA A 336 32.43 -38.79 -1.86
CA ALA A 336 32.63 -38.04 -3.11
C ALA A 336 31.30 -37.66 -3.77
N ALA A 337 30.31 -38.56 -3.77
CA ALA A 337 28.97 -38.26 -4.26
C ALA A 337 28.29 -37.14 -3.45
N ALA A 338 28.35 -37.20 -2.12
CA ALA A 338 27.78 -36.18 -1.24
C ALA A 338 28.41 -34.80 -1.47
N LEU A 339 29.74 -34.74 -1.59
CA LEU A 339 30.48 -33.52 -1.88
C LEU A 339 30.10 -32.94 -3.25
N GLY A 340 30.06 -33.77 -4.29
CA GLY A 340 29.72 -33.36 -5.65
C GLY A 340 28.28 -32.84 -5.77
N PHE A 341 27.31 -33.53 -5.17
CA PHE A 341 25.92 -33.08 -5.14
C PHE A 341 25.73 -31.81 -4.30
N PHE A 342 26.41 -31.67 -3.16
CA PHE A 342 26.37 -30.45 -2.36
C PHE A 342 26.98 -29.25 -3.09
N LYS A 343 28.12 -29.45 -3.76
CA LYS A 343 28.75 -28.40 -4.57
C LYS A 343 27.88 -28.00 -5.77
N ALA A 344 27.25 -28.97 -6.43
CA ALA A 344 26.25 -28.69 -7.47
C ALA A 344 25.05 -27.90 -6.91
N GLN A 345 24.62 -28.20 -5.68
CA GLN A 345 23.55 -27.48 -5.00
C GLN A 345 23.92 -26.02 -4.70
N LEU A 346 25.16 -25.74 -4.28
CA LEU A 346 25.67 -24.38 -4.08
C LEU A 346 25.73 -23.58 -5.39
N GLY A 347 26.05 -24.25 -6.50
CA GLY A 347 26.27 -23.60 -7.79
C GLY A 347 25.00 -23.41 -8.65
N SER A 348 24.10 -24.39 -8.68
CA SER A 348 22.82 -24.32 -9.39
C SER A 348 21.82 -25.34 -8.79
N PRO A 349 21.13 -24.97 -7.69
CA PRO A 349 20.25 -25.87 -6.94
C PRO A 349 19.04 -26.35 -7.77
N LYS A 350 18.58 -25.52 -8.70
CA LYS A 350 17.45 -25.81 -9.61
C LYS A 350 17.84 -26.62 -10.85
N ASN A 351 19.06 -27.13 -10.93
CA ASN A 351 19.47 -27.98 -12.05
C ASN A 351 18.57 -29.22 -12.14
N LYS A 352 17.94 -29.46 -13.29
CA LYS A 352 16.97 -30.57 -13.48
C LYS A 352 17.55 -31.95 -13.19
N ARG A 353 18.84 -32.15 -13.50
CA ARG A 353 19.53 -33.44 -13.26
C ARG A 353 19.81 -33.62 -11.76
N LEU A 354 20.26 -32.56 -11.09
CA LEU A 354 20.43 -32.55 -9.62
C LEU A 354 19.11 -32.84 -8.89
N MET A 355 18.03 -32.14 -9.26
CA MET A 355 16.71 -32.33 -8.64
C MET A 355 16.18 -33.76 -8.80
N LYS A 356 16.46 -34.39 -9.95
CA LYS A 356 16.14 -35.81 -10.16
C LYS A 356 16.97 -36.70 -9.24
N ALA A 357 18.27 -36.48 -9.15
CA ALA A 357 19.16 -37.25 -8.28
C ALA A 357 18.82 -37.11 -6.79
N LEU A 358 18.43 -35.92 -6.33
CA LEU A 358 18.01 -35.67 -4.95
C LEU A 358 16.73 -36.42 -4.54
N ASN A 359 15.89 -36.81 -5.50
CA ASN A 359 14.71 -37.63 -5.27
C ASN A 359 15.03 -39.14 -5.18
N GLU A 360 16.27 -39.55 -5.46
CA GLU A 360 16.69 -40.94 -5.28
C GLU A 360 16.84 -41.28 -3.79
N PRO A 361 16.51 -42.52 -3.37
CA PRO A 361 16.53 -42.91 -1.96
C PRO A 361 17.90 -42.68 -1.30
N GLY A 362 17.92 -41.89 -0.22
CA GLY A 362 19.12 -41.66 0.60
C GLY A 362 20.06 -40.55 0.12
N VAL A 363 19.97 -40.09 -1.13
CA VAL A 363 20.85 -39.04 -1.68
C VAL A 363 20.65 -37.70 -0.95
N LYS A 364 19.40 -37.31 -0.69
CA LYS A 364 19.09 -36.08 0.06
C LYS A 364 19.68 -36.07 1.47
N GLN A 365 19.70 -37.21 2.14
CA GLN A 365 20.28 -37.35 3.49
C GLN A 365 21.82 -37.23 3.46
N LEU A 366 22.45 -37.76 2.41
CA LEU A 366 23.89 -37.62 2.20
C LEU A 366 24.29 -36.15 2.00
N VAL A 367 23.55 -35.43 1.17
CA VAL A 367 23.81 -34.00 0.90
C VAL A 367 23.59 -33.15 2.14
N GLN A 368 22.51 -33.37 2.89
CA GLN A 368 22.26 -32.67 4.16
C GLN A 368 23.34 -32.92 5.21
N LYS A 369 23.90 -34.14 5.26
CA LYS A 369 25.02 -34.45 6.16
C LYS A 369 26.26 -33.65 5.77
N MET A 370 26.58 -33.58 4.48
CA MET A 370 27.70 -32.78 3.96
C MET A 370 27.51 -31.27 4.24
N GLU A 371 26.29 -30.75 4.07
CA GLU A 371 25.96 -29.36 4.41
C GLU A 371 26.26 -29.05 5.89
N LEU A 372 25.88 -29.94 6.81
CA LEU A 372 26.17 -29.80 8.24
C LEU A 372 27.68 -29.84 8.55
N GLU A 373 28.41 -30.73 7.88
CA GLU A 373 29.87 -30.83 8.00
C GLU A 373 30.56 -29.55 7.50
N TYR A 374 30.12 -29.00 6.37
CA TYR A 374 30.60 -27.73 5.82
C TYR A 374 30.29 -26.53 6.73
N ILE A 375 29.08 -26.45 7.31
CA ILE A 375 28.71 -25.40 8.28
C ILE A 375 29.58 -25.50 9.55
N ALA A 376 29.89 -26.71 10.01
CA ALA A 376 30.76 -26.92 11.16
C ALA A 376 32.20 -26.50 10.84
N ASP A 377 32.69 -26.79 9.63
CA ASP A 377 34.01 -26.43 9.15
C ASP A 377 34.22 -24.91 9.07
N ARG A 378 33.23 -24.15 8.56
CA ARG A 378 33.29 -22.68 8.51
C ARG A 378 33.47 -21.99 9.87
N LYS A 379 33.13 -22.66 10.98
CA LYS A 379 33.32 -22.13 12.34
C LYS A 379 34.75 -22.30 12.85
N LEU A 380 35.59 -23.07 12.15
CA LEU A 380 36.99 -23.27 12.49
C LEU A 380 37.83 -22.09 11.96
N PRO A 381 38.99 -21.79 12.61
CA PRO A 381 39.94 -20.83 12.08
C PRO A 381 40.36 -21.17 10.64
N PRO A 382 40.66 -20.18 9.77
CA PRO A 382 40.97 -20.42 8.35
C PRO A 382 42.10 -21.43 8.08
N SER A 383 43.01 -21.64 9.04
CA SER A 383 44.09 -22.63 8.97
C SER A 383 43.67 -24.08 9.22
N LYS A 384 42.43 -24.31 9.67
CA LYS A 384 41.87 -25.62 10.03
C LYS A 384 40.64 -26.02 9.22
N GLN A 385 40.22 -25.18 8.27
CA GLN A 385 39.09 -25.43 7.39
C GLN A 385 39.47 -26.45 6.31
N GLN A 386 38.75 -27.56 6.25
CA GLN A 386 38.96 -28.63 5.26
C GLN A 386 38.29 -28.31 3.91
N PHE A 387 37.21 -27.51 3.91
CA PHE A 387 36.42 -27.20 2.71
C PHE A 387 36.66 -25.78 2.20
N ARG A 388 37.79 -25.16 2.54
CA ARG A 388 38.12 -23.78 2.17
C ARG A 388 38.10 -23.53 0.66
N GLU A 389 38.46 -24.54 -0.12
CA GLU A 389 38.53 -24.47 -1.60
C GLU A 389 37.27 -24.98 -2.29
N LEU A 390 36.22 -25.33 -1.52
CA LEU A 390 34.99 -25.92 -2.08
C LEU A 390 34.36 -25.03 -3.16
N GLU A 391 34.40 -23.72 -2.94
CA GLU A 391 33.79 -22.70 -3.80
C GLU A 391 34.67 -22.32 -5.00
N ASN A 392 35.96 -22.67 -4.99
CA ASN A 392 36.93 -22.22 -6.00
C ASN A 392 36.63 -22.71 -7.41
N ASP A 393 35.94 -23.86 -7.56
CA ASP A 393 35.57 -24.37 -8.89
C ASP A 393 34.24 -23.77 -9.40
N LEU A 394 33.59 -22.93 -8.60
CA LEU A 394 32.37 -22.22 -8.96
C LEU A 394 32.72 -20.77 -9.27
N PHE A 395 31.96 -20.15 -10.18
CA PHE A 395 32.06 -18.73 -10.51
C PHE A 395 31.22 -17.86 -9.58
N PHE A 396 30.18 -18.43 -9.00
CA PHE A 396 29.36 -17.81 -7.96
C PHE A 396 28.68 -18.88 -7.11
N VAL A 397 28.24 -18.49 -5.91
CA VAL A 397 27.51 -19.33 -4.95
C VAL A 397 26.13 -18.73 -4.71
N LEU A 398 25.13 -19.60 -4.63
CA LEU A 398 23.73 -19.24 -4.39
C LEU A 398 23.30 -19.62 -2.98
N ASP A 399 22.66 -18.67 -2.28
CA ASP A 399 21.84 -18.96 -1.11
C ASP A 399 20.37 -18.78 -1.47
N GLU A 400 19.67 -19.89 -1.71
CA GLU A 400 18.24 -19.87 -2.03
C GLU A 400 17.39 -19.30 -0.89
N LYS A 401 17.78 -19.52 0.38
CA LYS A 401 16.99 -19.07 1.53
C LYS A 401 17.16 -17.58 1.77
N GLY A 402 18.38 -17.07 1.56
CA GLY A 402 18.70 -15.64 1.62
C GLY A 402 18.34 -14.87 0.34
N HIS A 403 18.05 -15.57 -0.76
CA HIS A 403 17.94 -15.00 -2.11
C HIS A 403 19.16 -14.17 -2.53
N THR A 404 20.35 -14.54 -2.05
CA THR A 404 21.60 -13.85 -2.34
C THR A 404 22.49 -14.64 -3.30
N VAL A 405 23.32 -13.90 -4.04
CA VAL A 405 24.35 -14.44 -4.92
C VAL A 405 25.68 -13.82 -4.50
N HIS A 406 26.71 -14.65 -4.38
CA HIS A 406 28.06 -14.22 -4.06
C HIS A 406 29.01 -14.60 -5.19
N LEU A 407 29.73 -13.62 -5.75
CA LEU A 407 30.78 -13.84 -6.72
C LEU A 407 32.01 -14.46 -6.03
N THR A 408 32.62 -15.44 -6.68
CA THR A 408 33.93 -15.99 -6.27
C THR A 408 35.05 -15.25 -7.00
N ASP A 409 36.29 -15.44 -6.57
CA ASP A 409 37.47 -14.88 -7.25
C ASP A 409 37.51 -15.31 -8.73
N SER A 410 37.23 -16.58 -9.04
CA SER A 410 37.13 -17.08 -10.41
C SER A 410 35.99 -16.42 -11.21
N GLY A 411 34.93 -15.99 -10.55
CA GLY A 411 33.86 -15.20 -11.16
C GLY A 411 34.28 -13.77 -11.49
N ILE A 412 35.03 -13.13 -10.59
CA ILE A 412 35.60 -11.79 -10.77
C ILE A 412 36.59 -11.80 -11.95
N ASP A 413 37.50 -12.78 -11.97
CA ASP A 413 38.49 -12.95 -13.05
C ASP A 413 37.84 -13.11 -14.43
N LEU A 414 36.68 -13.78 -14.51
CA LEU A 414 35.95 -13.94 -15.77
C LEU A 414 35.23 -12.65 -16.20
N LEU A 415 34.80 -11.83 -15.24
CA LEU A 415 34.11 -10.57 -15.50
C LEU A 415 35.06 -9.43 -15.86
N SER A 416 36.22 -9.35 -15.20
CA SER A 416 37.28 -8.38 -15.46
C SER A 416 38.64 -9.09 -15.57
N PRO A 417 38.99 -9.63 -16.74
CA PRO A 417 40.27 -10.33 -16.94
C PRO A 417 41.48 -9.39 -16.94
N ASP A 418 41.27 -8.09 -17.20
CA ASP A 418 42.33 -7.09 -17.35
C ASP A 418 42.53 -6.20 -16.11
N ASP A 419 41.56 -6.17 -15.17
CA ASP A 419 41.64 -5.38 -13.92
C ASP A 419 40.94 -6.11 -12.75
N PRO A 420 41.68 -6.91 -11.95
CA PRO A 420 41.13 -7.62 -10.80
C PRO A 420 40.63 -6.70 -9.66
N ASP A 421 41.15 -5.47 -9.57
CA ASP A 421 40.77 -4.49 -8.53
C ASP A 421 39.55 -3.63 -8.94
N GLU A 422 38.98 -3.88 -10.12
CA GLU A 422 37.83 -3.16 -10.65
C GLU A 422 36.60 -3.28 -9.71
N PHE A 423 36.43 -4.46 -9.10
CA PHE A 423 35.32 -4.77 -8.19
C PHE A 423 35.71 -4.72 -6.70
N ALA A 424 36.94 -4.31 -6.38
CA ALA A 424 37.38 -4.10 -5.01
C ALA A 424 36.92 -2.72 -4.48
N LEU A 425 36.07 -2.71 -3.45
CA LEU A 425 35.61 -1.48 -2.78
C LEU A 425 36.63 -1.03 -1.73
N PRO A 426 37.24 0.16 -1.86
CA PRO A 426 38.15 0.70 -0.85
C PRO A 426 37.38 1.17 0.40
N ASP A 427 38.04 1.16 1.57
CA ASP A 427 37.48 1.73 2.80
C ASP A 427 37.53 3.26 2.75
N ILE A 428 36.37 3.87 2.50
CA ILE A 428 36.20 5.32 2.37
C ILE A 428 36.66 6.07 3.62
N SER A 429 36.51 5.47 4.82
CA SER A 429 36.85 6.11 6.09
C SER A 429 38.36 6.26 6.23
N THR A 430 39.10 5.25 5.78
CA THR A 430 40.57 5.24 5.82
C THR A 430 41.15 6.27 4.83
N GLU A 431 40.57 6.39 3.64
CA GLU A 431 41.02 7.36 2.64
C GLU A 431 40.62 8.82 2.97
N ILE A 432 39.41 9.06 3.49
CA ILE A 432 38.99 10.39 3.96
C ILE A 432 39.88 10.86 5.12
N HIS A 433 40.14 9.99 6.09
CA HIS A 433 41.00 10.31 7.22
C HIS A 433 42.46 10.58 6.80
N ARG A 434 42.91 9.98 5.69
CA ARG A 434 44.21 10.29 5.08
C ARG A 434 44.24 11.70 4.47
N ILE A 435 43.18 12.11 3.78
CA ILE A 435 43.01 13.47 3.23
C ILE A 435 42.95 14.51 4.35
N ASP A 436 42.19 14.24 5.42
CA ASP A 436 42.01 15.18 6.52
C ASP A 436 43.33 15.48 7.26
N ARG A 437 44.20 14.46 7.37
CA ARG A 437 45.52 14.57 8.02
C ARG A 437 46.63 15.11 7.14
N ASP A 438 46.37 15.37 5.86
CA ASP A 438 47.37 15.97 5.00
C ASP A 438 47.57 17.45 5.36
N GLY A 439 48.78 17.81 5.80
CA GLY A 439 49.12 19.16 6.23
C GLY A 439 49.46 20.11 5.09
N GLU A 440 49.65 19.60 3.87
CA GLU A 440 50.04 20.37 2.70
C GLU A 440 48.85 20.87 1.87
N MET A 441 47.66 20.32 2.10
CA MET A 441 46.43 20.67 1.38
C MET A 441 45.69 21.84 2.05
N SER A 442 45.33 22.86 1.27
CA SER A 442 44.43 23.92 1.70
C SER A 442 43.01 23.39 2.00
N PRO A 443 42.18 24.12 2.78
CA PRO A 443 40.80 23.71 3.05
C PRO A 443 39.95 23.46 1.80
N THR A 444 40.22 24.18 0.71
CA THR A 444 39.55 24.01 -0.60
C THR A 444 40.01 22.73 -1.32
N GLU A 445 41.30 22.40 -1.28
CA GLU A 445 41.84 21.19 -1.92
C GLU A 445 41.40 19.91 -1.21
N LYS A 446 41.29 19.94 0.13
CA LYS A 446 40.76 18.80 0.90
C LYS A 446 39.31 18.49 0.52
N LEU A 447 38.50 19.53 0.29
CA LEU A 447 37.11 19.40 -0.12
C LEU A 447 36.98 18.75 -1.51
N GLU A 448 37.82 19.14 -2.47
CA GLU A 448 37.81 18.58 -3.83
C GLU A 448 38.32 17.12 -3.89
N ALA A 449 39.37 16.81 -3.13
CA ALA A 449 39.90 15.44 -3.05
C ALA A 449 38.88 14.48 -2.44
N ARG A 450 38.17 14.91 -1.38
CA ARG A 450 37.10 14.13 -0.75
C ARG A 450 35.97 13.82 -1.75
N ARG A 451 35.52 14.83 -2.49
CA ARG A 451 34.50 14.66 -3.56
C ARG A 451 34.93 13.66 -4.62
N THR A 452 36.20 13.66 -4.99
CA THR A 452 36.74 12.77 -6.03
C THR A 452 36.72 11.30 -5.56
N ILE A 453 37.12 11.03 -4.32
CA ILE A 453 37.08 9.68 -3.75
C ILE A 453 35.64 9.19 -3.58
N GLU A 454 34.75 10.06 -3.08
CA GLU A 454 33.32 9.75 -2.95
C GLU A 454 32.70 9.39 -4.32
N ALA A 455 33.03 10.13 -5.39
CA ALA A 455 32.56 9.85 -6.74
C ALA A 455 33.10 8.51 -7.31
N GLN A 456 34.38 8.21 -7.10
CA GLN A 456 34.98 6.93 -7.54
C GLN A 456 34.38 5.72 -6.81
N TYR A 457 34.17 5.87 -5.50
CA TYR A 457 33.51 4.84 -4.70
C TYR A 457 32.08 4.59 -5.17
N ALA A 458 31.31 5.65 -5.43
CA ALA A 458 29.94 5.55 -5.93
C ALA A 458 29.87 4.76 -7.26
N MET A 459 30.72 5.10 -8.25
CA MET A 459 30.76 4.42 -9.54
C MET A 459 31.10 2.92 -9.43
N LYS A 460 32.10 2.55 -8.60
CA LYS A 460 32.46 1.13 -8.40
C LYS A 460 31.35 0.34 -7.70
N SER A 461 30.74 0.94 -6.67
CA SER A 461 29.66 0.32 -5.90
C SER A 461 28.43 0.07 -6.77
N GLU A 462 28.09 1.02 -7.64
CA GLU A 462 26.99 0.93 -8.60
C GLU A 462 27.21 -0.22 -9.61
N LYS A 463 28.39 -0.31 -10.21
CA LYS A 463 28.71 -1.38 -11.17
C LYS A 463 28.61 -2.77 -10.51
N LEU A 464 29.12 -2.92 -9.29
CA LEU A 464 29.03 -4.18 -8.54
C LEU A 464 27.55 -4.54 -8.24
N HIS A 465 26.74 -3.56 -7.86
CA HIS A 465 25.31 -3.73 -7.62
C HIS A 465 24.59 -4.26 -8.87
N ILE A 466 24.80 -3.64 -10.03
CA ILE A 466 24.19 -4.04 -11.31
C ILE A 466 24.52 -5.50 -11.65
N VAL A 467 25.80 -5.89 -11.53
CA VAL A 467 26.26 -7.26 -11.80
C VAL A 467 25.59 -8.26 -10.85
N HIS A 468 25.51 -7.94 -9.57
CA HIS A 468 24.84 -8.78 -8.58
C HIS A 468 23.36 -9.00 -8.90
N GLN A 469 22.63 -7.93 -9.27
CA GLN A 469 21.20 -8.04 -9.60
C GLN A 469 20.96 -8.81 -10.89
N LEU A 470 21.79 -8.63 -11.91
CA LEU A 470 21.75 -9.43 -13.13
C LEU A 470 21.99 -10.92 -12.84
N LEU A 471 22.97 -11.26 -12.00
CA LEU A 471 23.24 -12.64 -11.60
C LEU A 471 22.04 -13.24 -10.86
N ARG A 472 21.47 -12.47 -9.93
CA ARG A 472 20.28 -12.85 -9.18
C ARG A 472 19.09 -13.10 -10.10
N ALA A 473 18.85 -12.21 -11.06
CA ALA A 473 17.80 -12.33 -12.07
C ALA A 473 17.96 -13.59 -12.93
N HIS A 474 19.18 -13.91 -13.38
CA HIS A 474 19.44 -15.13 -14.17
C HIS A 474 19.32 -16.42 -13.33
N ALA A 475 19.83 -16.40 -12.10
CA ALA A 475 19.96 -17.61 -11.29
C ALA A 475 18.72 -17.98 -10.47
N LEU A 476 17.97 -17.01 -9.95
CA LEU A 476 16.87 -17.27 -9.00
C LEU A 476 15.47 -17.08 -9.59
N TYR A 477 15.30 -16.13 -10.52
CA TYR A 477 13.99 -15.72 -11.03
C TYR A 477 13.66 -16.39 -12.36
N GLU A 478 12.54 -17.10 -12.41
CA GLU A 478 12.09 -17.84 -13.60
C GLU A 478 10.84 -17.25 -14.22
N LYS A 479 10.84 -17.23 -15.56
CA LYS A 479 9.67 -16.89 -16.36
C LYS A 479 8.57 -17.94 -16.17
N ASP A 480 7.34 -17.47 -16.16
CA ASP A 480 6.10 -18.21 -15.90
C ASP A 480 5.96 -18.80 -14.48
N VAL A 481 6.90 -18.49 -13.58
CA VAL A 481 6.86 -18.86 -12.16
C VAL A 481 6.86 -17.60 -11.30
N ASN A 482 7.92 -16.79 -11.38
CA ASN A 482 8.04 -15.55 -10.60
C ASN A 482 7.52 -14.33 -11.37
N TYR A 483 7.52 -14.38 -12.71
CA TYR A 483 7.00 -13.33 -13.58
C TYR A 483 6.53 -13.86 -14.92
N VAL A 484 5.73 -13.06 -15.63
CA VAL A 484 5.39 -13.27 -17.03
C VAL A 484 5.79 -12.04 -17.84
N VAL A 485 5.99 -12.22 -19.15
CA VAL A 485 6.24 -11.12 -20.08
C VAL A 485 4.99 -10.94 -20.95
N GLN A 486 4.33 -9.80 -20.85
CA GLN A 486 3.13 -9.45 -21.61
C GLN A 486 3.26 -8.01 -22.14
N ASP A 487 2.85 -7.79 -23.39
CA ASP A 487 2.91 -6.47 -24.06
C ASP A 487 4.29 -5.78 -23.97
N GLY A 488 5.36 -6.58 -24.01
CA GLY A 488 6.74 -6.08 -23.89
C GLY A 488 7.06 -5.53 -22.49
N GLN A 489 6.40 -6.01 -21.44
CA GLN A 489 6.64 -5.64 -20.04
C GLN A 489 6.73 -6.88 -19.15
N VAL A 490 7.54 -6.79 -18.09
CA VAL A 490 7.66 -7.82 -17.06
C VAL A 490 6.58 -7.58 -15.99
N LEU A 491 5.72 -8.57 -15.76
CA LEU A 491 4.68 -8.55 -14.72
C LEU A 491 4.98 -9.61 -13.68
N ILE A 492 5.08 -9.21 -12.40
CA ILE A 492 5.34 -10.12 -11.29
C ILE A 492 4.13 -11.03 -11.08
N VAL A 493 4.37 -12.32 -10.83
CA VAL A 493 3.35 -13.29 -10.46
C VAL A 493 3.44 -13.53 -8.95
N ASP A 494 2.32 -13.36 -8.25
CA ASP A 494 2.21 -13.69 -6.83
C ASP A 494 2.28 -15.21 -6.66
N GLU A 495 3.21 -15.70 -5.83
CA GLU A 495 3.48 -17.13 -5.65
C GLU A 495 2.32 -17.90 -5.00
N PHE A 496 1.52 -17.24 -4.18
CA PHE A 496 0.41 -17.86 -3.44
C PHE A 496 -0.88 -17.91 -4.27
N THR A 497 -1.11 -16.88 -5.07
CA THR A 497 -2.36 -16.71 -5.82
C THR A 497 -2.23 -16.98 -7.32
N GLY A 498 -1.00 -16.99 -7.86
CA GLY A 498 -0.74 -17.12 -9.29
C GLY A 498 -1.27 -15.94 -10.12
N ARG A 499 -1.56 -14.81 -9.46
CA ARG A 499 -2.07 -13.58 -10.09
C ARG A 499 -0.91 -12.72 -10.59
N THR A 500 -1.10 -12.10 -11.75
CA THR A 500 -0.23 -11.00 -12.16
C THR A 500 -0.51 -9.77 -11.29
N MET A 501 0.55 -9.09 -10.86
CA MET A 501 0.47 -7.89 -10.05
C MET A 501 0.86 -6.67 -10.91
N PRO A 502 -0.06 -6.14 -11.74
CA PRO A 502 0.24 -4.99 -12.58
C PRO A 502 0.61 -3.79 -11.71
N GLY A 503 1.64 -3.05 -12.12
CA GLY A 503 2.16 -1.89 -11.39
C GLY A 503 3.17 -2.22 -10.29
N ARG A 504 3.36 -3.49 -9.90
CA ARG A 504 4.43 -3.89 -8.98
C ARG A 504 5.73 -4.17 -9.74
N ARG A 505 6.85 -3.67 -9.22
CA ARG A 505 8.23 -3.95 -9.68
C ARG A 505 9.06 -4.45 -8.49
N TRP A 506 10.11 -5.23 -8.77
CA TRP A 506 11.09 -5.58 -7.73
C TRP A 506 12.03 -4.39 -7.49
N SER A 507 12.40 -4.18 -6.25
CA SER A 507 13.29 -3.09 -5.82
C SER A 507 14.76 -3.37 -6.15
N GLU A 508 15.62 -2.37 -5.90
CA GLU A 508 17.09 -2.48 -5.96
C GLU A 508 17.61 -2.98 -7.32
N GLY A 509 17.14 -2.39 -8.44
CA GLY A 509 17.64 -2.76 -9.76
C GLY A 509 17.26 -4.17 -10.26
N LEU A 510 16.61 -5.00 -9.45
CA LEU A 510 16.30 -6.40 -9.81
C LEU A 510 15.29 -6.47 -10.96
N HIS A 511 14.31 -5.59 -10.99
CA HIS A 511 13.32 -5.59 -12.06
C HIS A 511 13.94 -5.16 -13.39
N GLN A 512 14.85 -4.19 -13.36
CA GLN A 512 15.67 -3.76 -14.48
C GLN A 512 16.56 -4.91 -14.97
N ALA A 513 17.15 -5.65 -14.04
CA ALA A 513 17.92 -6.85 -14.36
C ALA A 513 17.08 -7.95 -15.03
N VAL A 514 15.83 -8.16 -14.60
CA VAL A 514 14.90 -9.11 -15.25
C VAL A 514 14.43 -8.60 -16.62
N GLU A 515 14.15 -7.30 -16.76
CA GLU A 515 13.85 -6.67 -18.06
C GLU A 515 15.01 -6.85 -19.03
N ALA A 516 16.24 -6.56 -18.58
CA ALA A 516 17.47 -6.75 -19.36
C ALA A 516 17.68 -8.23 -19.73
N LYS A 517 17.45 -9.15 -18.79
CA LYS A 517 17.50 -10.61 -19.00
C LYS A 517 16.56 -11.06 -20.12
N GLU A 518 15.33 -10.55 -20.14
CA GLU A 518 14.30 -10.92 -21.12
C GLU A 518 14.40 -10.13 -22.43
N GLY A 519 15.35 -9.19 -22.55
CA GLY A 519 15.48 -8.32 -23.72
C GLY A 519 14.31 -7.33 -23.87
N VAL A 520 13.63 -7.03 -22.76
CA VAL A 520 12.60 -6.00 -22.66
C VAL A 520 13.27 -4.63 -22.51
N GLN A 521 12.60 -3.55 -22.93
CA GLN A 521 13.10 -2.20 -22.70
C GLN A 521 13.27 -1.97 -21.19
N VAL A 522 14.51 -1.81 -20.74
CA VAL A 522 14.83 -1.46 -19.35
C VAL A 522 14.26 -0.09 -19.09
N LYS A 523 13.28 -0.01 -18.19
CA LYS A 523 12.75 1.28 -17.73
C LYS A 523 13.52 1.66 -16.47
N GLY A 524 13.85 2.94 -16.32
CA GLY A 524 14.63 3.45 -15.20
C GLY A 524 14.19 2.98 -13.82
N GLU A 525 15.14 3.06 -12.88
CA GLU A 525 14.90 2.75 -11.48
C GLU A 525 13.66 3.47 -10.98
N THR A 526 12.85 2.76 -10.21
CA THR A 526 11.66 3.35 -9.61
C THR A 526 11.97 3.66 -8.17
N GLN A 527 11.90 4.94 -7.82
CA GLN A 527 12.06 5.42 -6.45
C GLN A 527 10.69 5.45 -5.77
N THR A 528 10.66 5.11 -4.49
CA THR A 528 9.48 5.27 -3.64
C THR A 528 9.14 6.76 -3.52
N LEU A 529 7.98 7.18 -4.04
CA LEU A 529 7.46 8.55 -3.93
C LEU A 529 6.61 8.72 -2.68
N ALA A 530 5.81 7.69 -2.37
CA ALA A 530 4.94 7.68 -1.20
C ALA A 530 4.71 6.25 -0.76
N THR A 531 4.63 6.02 0.55
CA THR A 531 4.37 4.71 1.13
C THR A 531 3.55 4.84 2.40
N ILE A 532 2.65 3.89 2.66
CA ILE A 532 1.93 3.73 3.94
C ILE A 532 1.60 2.26 4.17
N THR A 533 1.69 1.80 5.42
CA THR A 533 1.17 0.48 5.79
C THR A 533 -0.36 0.49 5.92
N ILE A 534 -0.99 -0.64 5.62
CA ILE A 534 -2.45 -0.81 5.84
C ILE A 534 -2.80 -0.52 7.31
N GLN A 535 -1.92 -0.94 8.22
CA GLN A 535 -2.00 -0.68 9.65
C GLN A 535 -2.16 0.82 9.94
N ASN A 536 -1.17 1.63 9.54
CA ASN A 536 -1.17 3.07 9.83
C ASN A 536 -2.25 3.81 9.06
N TYR A 537 -2.63 3.35 7.86
CA TYR A 537 -3.78 3.91 7.15
C TYR A 537 -5.09 3.78 7.95
N PHE A 538 -5.40 2.59 8.45
CA PHE A 538 -6.64 2.38 9.19
C PHE A 538 -6.63 2.97 10.61
N ARG A 539 -5.45 3.19 11.21
CA ARG A 539 -5.30 3.92 12.48
C ARG A 539 -5.68 5.41 12.39
N MET A 540 -5.79 5.97 11.18
CA MET A 540 -6.23 7.36 10.99
C MET A 540 -7.74 7.57 11.17
N TYR A 541 -8.54 6.50 11.12
CA TYR A 541 -9.99 6.63 11.27
C TYR A 541 -10.38 6.95 12.71
N GLU A 542 -11.28 7.91 12.90
CA GLU A 542 -11.84 8.25 14.22
C GLU A 542 -12.53 7.04 14.84
N LYS A 543 -13.23 6.26 14.02
CA LYS A 543 -13.82 4.99 14.44
C LYS A 543 -13.61 3.91 13.37
N LEU A 544 -13.13 2.76 13.81
CA LEU A 544 -12.87 1.59 12.98
C LEU A 544 -13.68 0.40 13.50
N GLY A 545 -14.43 -0.25 12.63
CA GLY A 545 -15.11 -1.52 12.91
C GLY A 545 -14.68 -2.59 11.91
N GLY A 546 -14.95 -3.84 12.22
CA GLY A 546 -14.64 -4.95 11.30
C GLY A 546 -15.61 -6.10 11.44
N MET A 547 -15.78 -6.88 10.38
CA MET A 547 -16.59 -8.10 10.44
C MET A 547 -15.86 -9.24 9.74
N THR A 548 -15.97 -10.43 10.30
CA THR A 548 -15.40 -11.65 9.72
C THR A 548 -16.03 -12.88 10.35
N GLY A 549 -15.82 -14.06 9.75
CA GLY A 549 -16.21 -15.32 10.37
C GLY A 549 -15.21 -15.86 11.38
N THR A 550 -14.01 -15.28 11.48
CA THR A 550 -12.89 -15.88 12.22
C THR A 550 -11.91 -14.82 12.75
N ALA A 551 -12.21 -14.13 13.84
CA ALA A 551 -11.36 -13.09 14.43
C ALA A 551 -10.76 -13.45 15.80
N GLU A 552 -11.43 -14.29 16.60
CA GLU A 552 -11.07 -14.63 17.98
C GLU A 552 -9.62 -15.13 18.09
N THR A 553 -9.13 -15.84 17.07
CA THR A 553 -7.75 -16.35 17.06
C THR A 553 -6.70 -15.26 17.07
N GLU A 554 -7.00 -14.08 16.50
CA GLU A 554 -6.08 -12.95 16.35
C GLU A 554 -6.50 -11.74 17.21
N GLU A 555 -7.40 -11.92 18.20
CA GLU A 555 -7.91 -10.84 19.07
C GLU A 555 -6.77 -10.00 19.69
N THR A 556 -5.67 -10.64 20.06
CA THR A 556 -4.50 -9.95 20.63
C THR A 556 -3.82 -9.03 19.61
N GLU A 557 -3.70 -9.47 18.35
CA GLU A 557 -3.10 -8.66 17.28
C GLU A 557 -4.01 -7.47 16.93
N PHE A 558 -5.31 -7.71 16.79
CA PHE A 558 -6.29 -6.64 16.53
C PHE A 558 -6.27 -5.55 17.60
N HIS A 559 -6.24 -5.95 18.87
CA HIS A 559 -6.21 -5.00 19.98
C HIS A 559 -4.88 -4.25 20.07
N GLN A 560 -3.74 -4.93 19.91
CA GLN A 560 -2.42 -4.30 20.05
C GLN A 560 -2.10 -3.31 18.92
N ILE A 561 -2.55 -3.59 17.69
CA ILE A 561 -2.24 -2.76 16.51
C ILE A 561 -3.31 -1.68 16.30
N TYR A 562 -4.59 -2.05 16.40
CA TYR A 562 -5.71 -1.20 15.99
C TYR A 562 -6.61 -0.76 17.15
N GLY A 563 -6.38 -1.25 18.37
CA GLY A 563 -7.31 -1.02 19.49
C GLY A 563 -8.65 -1.76 19.38
N LEU A 564 -8.81 -2.64 18.39
CA LEU A 564 -10.07 -3.34 18.11
C LEU A 564 -10.28 -4.53 19.04
N GLU A 565 -11.42 -4.57 19.73
CA GLU A 565 -11.86 -5.74 20.49
C GLU A 565 -12.70 -6.68 19.61
N VAL A 566 -12.67 -8.00 19.89
CA VAL A 566 -13.46 -8.99 19.14
C VAL A 566 -14.70 -9.41 19.94
N ALA A 567 -15.87 -9.28 19.33
CA ALA A 567 -17.15 -9.74 19.86
C ALA A 567 -17.67 -10.93 19.04
N VAL A 568 -17.73 -12.11 19.66
CA VAL A 568 -18.30 -13.32 19.03
C VAL A 568 -19.82 -13.27 19.12
N ILE A 569 -20.46 -13.16 17.95
CA ILE A 569 -21.91 -13.08 17.80
C ILE A 569 -22.46 -14.51 17.67
N PRO A 570 -23.56 -14.86 18.36
CA PRO A 570 -24.14 -16.19 18.25
C PRO A 570 -24.75 -16.39 16.86
N THR A 571 -24.81 -17.64 16.40
CA THR A 571 -25.49 -17.95 15.14
C THR A 571 -27.01 -17.89 15.32
N ASN A 572 -27.72 -17.44 14.28
CA ASN A 572 -29.19 -17.41 14.28
C ASN A 572 -29.80 -18.80 14.50
N ARG A 573 -29.14 -19.83 13.95
CA ARG A 573 -29.49 -21.24 14.11
C ARG A 573 -28.27 -22.05 14.54
N PRO A 574 -28.43 -23.09 15.39
CA PRO A 574 -27.31 -23.93 15.80
C PRO A 574 -26.63 -24.61 14.61
N VAL A 575 -25.30 -24.63 14.60
CA VAL A 575 -24.52 -25.35 13.59
C VAL A 575 -24.61 -26.86 13.86
N VAL A 576 -25.05 -27.63 12.87
CA VAL A 576 -25.20 -29.10 12.94
C VAL A 576 -24.24 -29.85 12.01
N ARG A 577 -23.24 -29.14 11.46
CA ARG A 577 -22.21 -29.72 10.59
C ARG A 577 -21.36 -30.74 11.33
N GLU A 578 -21.06 -31.86 10.67
CA GLU A 578 -20.16 -32.89 11.17
C GLU A 578 -18.70 -32.57 10.80
N ASP A 579 -17.89 -32.13 11.76
CA ASP A 579 -16.45 -31.91 11.55
C ASP A 579 -15.66 -33.18 11.92
N ARG A 580 -15.17 -33.90 10.90
CA ARG A 580 -14.49 -35.19 11.04
C ARG A 580 -12.99 -35.02 11.36
N GLN A 581 -12.37 -36.09 11.87
CA GLN A 581 -10.95 -36.11 12.22
C GLN A 581 -10.05 -36.22 11.00
N ASP A 582 -8.92 -35.50 10.99
CA ASP A 582 -7.96 -35.50 9.88
C ASP A 582 -7.46 -36.91 9.52
N LEU A 583 -7.47 -37.23 8.22
CA LEU A 583 -6.91 -38.46 7.67
C LEU A 583 -5.48 -38.18 7.22
N ILE A 584 -4.51 -38.92 7.76
CA ILE A 584 -3.09 -38.67 7.52
C ILE A 584 -2.49 -39.85 6.76
N TYR A 585 -1.75 -39.53 5.70
CA TYR A 585 -1.12 -40.48 4.79
C TYR A 585 0.41 -40.33 4.80
N LYS A 586 1.12 -41.38 4.38
CA LYS A 586 2.59 -41.35 4.34
C LYS A 586 3.08 -40.44 3.21
N THR A 587 2.46 -40.55 2.03
CA THR A 587 2.90 -39.85 0.80
C THR A 587 1.81 -38.93 0.23
N ARG A 588 2.21 -37.90 -0.53
CA ARG A 588 1.24 -37.03 -1.25
C ARG A 588 0.40 -37.82 -2.25
N ARG A 589 0.98 -38.87 -2.85
CA ARG A 589 0.31 -39.73 -3.83
C ARG A 589 -0.88 -40.47 -3.23
N GLU A 590 -0.69 -41.09 -2.06
CA GLU A 590 -1.76 -41.76 -1.32
C GLU A 590 -2.88 -40.80 -0.95
N LYS A 591 -2.50 -39.64 -0.38
CA LYS A 591 -3.41 -38.55 -0.03
C LYS A 591 -4.31 -38.14 -1.21
N PHE A 592 -3.72 -37.85 -2.37
CA PHE A 592 -4.48 -37.41 -3.53
C PHE A 592 -5.39 -38.51 -4.09
N ASN A 593 -4.95 -39.77 -4.10
CA ASN A 593 -5.82 -40.88 -4.50
C ASN A 593 -7.03 -41.02 -3.56
N ALA A 594 -6.83 -40.87 -2.25
CA ALA A 594 -7.91 -40.92 -1.27
C ALA A 594 -8.92 -39.77 -1.45
N ILE A 595 -8.44 -38.55 -1.74
CA ILE A 595 -9.31 -37.40 -2.06
C ILE A 595 -10.18 -37.68 -3.28
N VAL A 596 -9.60 -38.26 -4.34
CA VAL A 596 -10.34 -38.61 -5.56
C VAL A 596 -11.43 -39.63 -5.28
N GLU A 597 -11.11 -40.68 -4.50
CA GLU A 597 -12.07 -41.74 -4.20
C GLU A 597 -13.21 -41.24 -3.31
N GLU A 598 -12.89 -40.44 -2.28
CA GLU A 598 -13.91 -39.86 -1.42
C GLU A 598 -14.82 -38.88 -2.19
N THR A 599 -14.23 -38.06 -3.07
CA THR A 599 -15.01 -37.15 -3.93
C THR A 599 -15.92 -37.94 -4.86
N ARG A 600 -15.45 -39.05 -5.44
CA ARG A 600 -16.26 -39.93 -6.30
C ARG A 600 -17.45 -40.48 -5.52
N ARG A 601 -17.20 -41.06 -4.35
CA ARG A 601 -18.24 -41.64 -3.50
C ARG A 601 -19.34 -40.63 -3.18
N LEU A 602 -18.97 -39.42 -2.75
CA LEU A 602 -19.92 -38.36 -2.43
C LEU A 602 -20.67 -37.84 -3.67
N HIS A 603 -19.97 -37.73 -4.81
CA HIS A 603 -20.57 -37.34 -6.08
C HIS A 603 -21.61 -38.36 -6.57
N GLU A 604 -21.33 -39.66 -6.46
CA GLU A 604 -22.24 -40.75 -6.85
C GLU A 604 -23.50 -40.80 -5.97
N LEU A 605 -23.38 -40.44 -4.68
CA LEU A 605 -24.54 -40.23 -3.79
C LEU A 605 -25.35 -38.98 -4.17
N GLY A 606 -24.79 -38.08 -4.98
CA GLY A 606 -25.40 -36.84 -5.42
C GLY A 606 -25.14 -35.65 -4.50
N TYR A 607 -24.20 -35.75 -3.56
CA TYR A 607 -23.84 -34.62 -2.71
C TYR A 607 -22.92 -33.62 -3.42
N PRO A 608 -23.08 -32.31 -3.17
CA PRO A 608 -22.11 -31.32 -3.60
C PRO A 608 -20.83 -31.41 -2.76
N VAL A 609 -19.69 -31.29 -3.43
CA VAL A 609 -18.36 -31.39 -2.82
C VAL A 609 -17.54 -30.14 -3.15
N LEU A 610 -17.00 -29.50 -2.13
CA LEU A 610 -16.02 -28.42 -2.25
C LEU A 610 -14.65 -28.89 -1.76
N VAL A 611 -13.69 -28.96 -2.67
CA VAL A 611 -12.30 -29.36 -2.40
C VAL A 611 -11.44 -28.13 -2.26
N GLY A 612 -10.99 -27.80 -1.04
CA GLY A 612 -10.09 -26.69 -0.78
C GLY A 612 -8.63 -27.10 -0.86
N THR A 613 -7.83 -26.37 -1.63
CA THR A 613 -6.37 -26.57 -1.78
C THR A 613 -5.60 -25.35 -1.28
N VAL A 614 -4.31 -25.49 -0.98
CA VAL A 614 -3.48 -24.36 -0.49
C VAL A 614 -2.88 -23.50 -1.61
N ASN A 615 -2.61 -24.09 -2.78
CA ASN A 615 -1.98 -23.41 -3.91
C ASN A 615 -2.53 -23.92 -5.26
N VAL A 616 -2.20 -23.20 -6.33
CA VAL A 616 -2.70 -23.45 -7.69
C VAL A 616 -2.13 -24.76 -8.26
N GLU A 617 -0.91 -25.13 -7.90
CA GLU A 617 -0.29 -26.37 -8.38
C GLU A 617 -1.06 -27.61 -7.92
N VAL A 618 -1.49 -27.62 -6.65
CA VAL A 618 -2.29 -28.71 -6.08
C VAL A 618 -3.69 -28.75 -6.70
N SER A 619 -4.34 -27.60 -6.93
CA SER A 619 -5.66 -27.58 -7.57
C SER A 619 -5.62 -28.08 -9.02
N GLU A 620 -4.60 -27.70 -9.81
CA GLU A 620 -4.39 -28.19 -11.17
C GLU A 620 -4.02 -29.68 -11.20
N THR A 621 -3.29 -30.15 -10.21
CA THR A 621 -2.97 -31.59 -10.06
C THR A 621 -4.21 -32.41 -9.76
N LEU A 622 -5.03 -32.00 -8.78
CA LEU A 622 -6.29 -32.65 -8.47
C LEU A 622 -7.28 -32.57 -9.63
N SER A 623 -7.37 -31.43 -10.33
CA SER A 623 -8.16 -31.27 -11.56
C SER A 623 -7.79 -32.31 -12.62
N ARG A 624 -6.50 -32.50 -12.90
CA ARG A 624 -6.03 -33.55 -13.84
C ARG A 624 -6.35 -34.97 -13.37
N MET A 625 -6.40 -35.21 -12.06
CA MET A 625 -6.78 -36.52 -11.50
C MET A 625 -8.30 -36.73 -11.58
N PHE A 626 -9.10 -35.70 -11.31
CA PHE A 626 -10.56 -35.75 -11.41
C PHE A 626 -11.01 -35.98 -12.86
N LYS A 627 -10.35 -35.31 -13.84
CA LYS A 627 -10.59 -35.57 -15.27
C LYS A 627 -10.30 -37.02 -15.64
N ARG A 628 -9.19 -37.59 -15.14
CA ARG A 628 -8.83 -39.00 -15.37
C ARG A 628 -9.80 -39.97 -14.70
N ALA A 629 -10.38 -39.59 -13.57
CA ALA A 629 -11.39 -40.35 -12.85
C ALA A 629 -12.82 -40.18 -13.40
N GLY A 630 -13.03 -39.36 -14.45
CA GLY A 630 -14.35 -39.11 -15.03
C GLY A 630 -15.26 -38.21 -14.20
N LEU A 631 -14.72 -37.46 -13.23
CA LEU A 631 -15.49 -36.59 -12.35
C LEU A 631 -15.65 -35.19 -12.97
N PRO A 632 -16.88 -34.75 -13.30
CA PRO A 632 -17.12 -33.39 -13.79
C PRO A 632 -16.92 -32.39 -12.64
N HIS A 633 -16.09 -31.37 -12.85
CA HIS A 633 -15.75 -30.40 -11.82
C HIS A 633 -15.43 -29.02 -12.39
N ASN A 634 -15.52 -28.01 -11.52
CA ASN A 634 -15.04 -26.66 -11.79
C ASN A 634 -13.83 -26.33 -10.91
N VAL A 635 -12.96 -25.42 -11.36
CA VAL A 635 -11.78 -24.96 -10.61
C VAL A 635 -11.85 -23.45 -10.41
N LEU A 636 -11.66 -23.00 -9.18
CA LEU A 636 -11.58 -21.60 -8.78
C LEU A 636 -10.13 -21.29 -8.40
N ASN A 637 -9.48 -20.44 -9.20
CA ASN A 637 -8.06 -20.09 -9.07
C ASN A 637 -7.84 -18.60 -8.73
N ALA A 638 -8.86 -17.92 -8.21
CA ALA A 638 -8.83 -16.50 -7.88
C ALA A 638 -8.47 -15.59 -9.09
N LYS A 639 -8.71 -15.99 -10.34
CA LYS A 639 -8.35 -15.18 -11.52
C LYS A 639 -9.48 -14.27 -12.01
N TYR A 640 -10.72 -14.74 -11.93
CA TYR A 640 -11.87 -14.04 -12.51
C TYR A 640 -13.04 -14.01 -11.53
N HIS A 641 -13.10 -12.98 -10.69
CA HIS A 641 -14.04 -12.90 -9.57
C HIS A 641 -15.51 -13.07 -9.95
N GLN A 642 -15.96 -12.46 -11.05
CA GLN A 642 -17.35 -12.57 -11.50
C GLN A 642 -17.70 -14.01 -11.90
N ARG A 643 -16.87 -14.64 -12.74
CA ARG A 643 -17.06 -16.03 -13.18
C ARG A 643 -16.96 -17.00 -12.00
N GLU A 644 -16.11 -16.72 -11.03
CA GLU A 644 -16.02 -17.50 -9.79
C GLU A 644 -17.30 -17.40 -8.98
N ALA A 645 -17.89 -16.20 -8.83
CA ALA A 645 -19.16 -16.03 -8.14
C ALA A 645 -20.29 -16.85 -8.80
N GLU A 646 -20.34 -16.90 -10.13
CA GLU A 646 -21.29 -17.72 -10.89
C GLU A 646 -21.09 -19.22 -10.63
N ILE A 647 -19.84 -19.70 -10.63
CA ILE A 647 -19.52 -21.10 -10.33
C ILE A 647 -19.90 -21.43 -8.88
N VAL A 648 -19.59 -20.55 -7.93
CA VAL A 648 -19.90 -20.73 -6.49
C VAL A 648 -21.40 -20.78 -6.24
N ALA A 649 -22.19 -19.97 -6.95
CA ALA A 649 -23.66 -20.01 -6.86
C ALA A 649 -24.23 -21.38 -7.29
N GLY A 650 -23.58 -22.06 -8.24
CA GLY A 650 -23.92 -23.43 -8.66
C GLY A 650 -23.31 -24.54 -7.81
N ALA A 651 -22.37 -24.24 -6.91
CA ALA A 651 -21.58 -25.24 -6.19
C ALA A 651 -22.39 -26.05 -5.16
N GLY A 652 -23.57 -25.58 -4.75
CA GLY A 652 -24.46 -26.26 -3.81
C GLY A 652 -25.51 -27.17 -4.46
N GLN A 653 -25.46 -27.32 -5.79
CA GLN A 653 -26.41 -28.17 -6.53
C GLN A 653 -26.03 -29.65 -6.45
N ARG A 654 -27.02 -30.53 -6.66
CA ARG A 654 -26.85 -31.98 -6.57
C ARG A 654 -25.70 -32.47 -7.48
N GLY A 655 -24.75 -33.19 -6.90
CA GLY A 655 -23.58 -33.75 -7.59
C GLY A 655 -22.54 -32.71 -8.06
N ALA A 656 -22.66 -31.44 -7.67
CA ALA A 656 -21.67 -30.43 -8.07
C ALA A 656 -20.30 -30.68 -7.40
N VAL A 657 -19.22 -30.68 -8.18
CA VAL A 657 -17.85 -30.77 -7.64
C VAL A 657 -17.09 -29.49 -7.98
N THR A 658 -16.56 -28.84 -6.96
CA THR A 658 -15.83 -27.58 -7.10
C THR A 658 -14.48 -27.68 -6.38
N ILE A 659 -13.39 -27.35 -7.07
CA ILE A 659 -12.06 -27.21 -6.48
C ILE A 659 -11.81 -25.72 -6.26
N ALA A 660 -11.44 -25.32 -5.05
CA ALA A 660 -11.13 -23.95 -4.69
C ALA A 660 -9.69 -23.83 -4.19
N THR A 661 -8.91 -23.01 -4.88
CA THR A 661 -7.56 -22.67 -4.43
C THR A 661 -7.63 -21.61 -3.34
N ASN A 662 -7.07 -21.92 -2.17
CA ASN A 662 -7.06 -21.10 -0.97
C ASN A 662 -8.48 -20.64 -0.61
N MET A 663 -8.77 -19.34 -0.70
CA MET A 663 -10.09 -18.76 -0.42
C MET A 663 -10.82 -18.29 -1.67
N ALA A 664 -10.53 -18.84 -2.86
CA ALA A 664 -11.25 -18.48 -4.09
C ALA A 664 -12.78 -18.62 -3.91
N GLY A 665 -13.55 -17.70 -4.50
CA GLY A 665 -15.00 -17.64 -4.24
C GLY A 665 -15.39 -17.05 -2.87
N ARG A 666 -14.53 -16.25 -2.24
CA ARG A 666 -14.86 -15.50 -1.01
C ARG A 666 -15.93 -14.45 -1.22
N GLY A 667 -16.70 -14.17 -0.17
CA GLY A 667 -17.81 -13.21 -0.19
C GLY A 667 -19.06 -13.72 -0.90
N THR A 668 -19.05 -14.93 -1.48
CA THR A 668 -20.22 -15.54 -2.14
C THR A 668 -20.72 -16.75 -1.33
N ASP A 669 -22.03 -16.79 -1.12
CA ASP A 669 -22.71 -17.85 -0.37
C ASP A 669 -23.00 -19.08 -1.25
N ILE A 670 -22.86 -20.29 -0.69
CA ILE A 670 -23.17 -21.55 -1.38
C ILE A 670 -24.52 -22.02 -0.85
N LYS A 671 -25.58 -21.77 -1.62
CA LYS A 671 -26.94 -22.20 -1.26
C LYS A 671 -27.15 -23.66 -1.68
N LEU A 672 -27.69 -24.47 -0.77
CA LEU A 672 -27.98 -25.88 -1.05
C LEU A 672 -29.21 -26.00 -1.96
N GLY A 673 -29.08 -26.80 -3.02
CA GLY A 673 -30.18 -27.14 -3.93
C GLY A 673 -31.22 -28.08 -3.30
N GLU A 674 -32.36 -28.23 -3.98
CA GLU A 674 -33.42 -29.13 -3.53
C GLU A 674 -32.95 -30.59 -3.46
N GLY A 675 -33.35 -31.30 -2.39
CA GLY A 675 -33.02 -32.71 -2.18
C GLY A 675 -31.61 -33.00 -1.63
N VAL A 676 -30.75 -31.99 -1.47
CA VAL A 676 -29.36 -32.18 -1.00
C VAL A 676 -29.27 -32.36 0.52
N LYS A 677 -30.24 -31.85 1.30
CA LYS A 677 -30.19 -31.84 2.77
C LYS A 677 -30.48 -33.19 3.44
N ALA A 678 -31.05 -34.16 2.72
CA ALA A 678 -31.38 -35.46 3.30
C ALA A 678 -30.12 -36.31 3.51
N ALA A 679 -30.08 -37.09 4.60
CA ALA A 679 -29.05 -38.10 4.80
C ALA A 679 -29.33 -39.32 3.91
N LEU A 680 -28.26 -39.99 3.46
CA LEU A 680 -28.32 -41.12 2.53
C LEU A 680 -27.45 -42.27 3.03
N PRO A 681 -27.87 -43.53 2.86
CA PRO A 681 -27.03 -44.68 3.23
C PRO A 681 -25.80 -44.74 2.33
N SER A 682 -24.65 -45.03 2.92
CA SER A 682 -23.37 -45.18 2.24
C SER A 682 -22.52 -46.27 2.90
N LYS A 683 -21.45 -46.67 2.24
CA LYS A 683 -20.39 -47.51 2.81
C LYS A 683 -19.08 -46.73 2.87
N ILE A 684 -18.34 -46.90 3.96
CA ILE A 684 -16.97 -46.36 4.09
C ILE A 684 -16.04 -47.49 4.52
N ALA A 685 -14.75 -47.37 4.19
CA ALA A 685 -13.73 -48.26 4.72
C ALA A 685 -13.30 -47.78 6.12
N ASP A 686 -13.26 -48.68 7.10
CA ASP A 686 -12.65 -48.40 8.40
C ASP A 686 -11.11 -48.31 8.29
N PRO A 687 -10.39 -47.88 9.35
CA PRO A 687 -8.93 -47.79 9.33
C PRO A 687 -8.21 -49.11 9.00
N ASP A 688 -8.87 -50.26 9.22
CA ASP A 688 -8.37 -51.60 8.90
C ASP A 688 -8.75 -52.05 7.46
N GLY A 689 -9.42 -51.18 6.69
CA GLY A 689 -9.80 -51.40 5.29
C GLY A 689 -11.11 -52.17 5.10
N LYS A 690 -11.93 -52.36 6.14
CA LYS A 690 -13.20 -53.10 6.08
C LYS A 690 -14.38 -52.18 5.78
N GLU A 691 -15.25 -52.58 4.85
CA GLU A 691 -16.49 -51.84 4.57
C GLU A 691 -17.44 -51.87 5.77
N ILE A 692 -17.87 -50.68 6.20
CA ILE A 692 -18.91 -50.46 7.20
C ILE A 692 -20.05 -49.62 6.60
N ASP A 693 -21.29 -50.02 6.90
CA ASP A 693 -22.47 -49.24 6.53
C ASP A 693 -22.58 -48.01 7.43
N VAL A 694 -22.72 -46.84 6.82
CA VAL A 694 -22.87 -45.54 7.50
C VAL A 694 -24.00 -44.74 6.88
N GLU A 695 -24.64 -43.89 7.68
CA GLU A 695 -25.60 -42.91 7.20
C GLU A 695 -24.86 -41.60 6.92
N GLU A 696 -24.62 -41.30 5.65
CA GLU A 696 -23.88 -40.12 5.23
C GLU A 696 -24.76 -38.87 5.38
N CYS A 697 -24.29 -37.89 6.15
CA CYS A 697 -25.06 -36.67 6.38
C CYS A 697 -25.30 -35.90 5.07
N GLY A 698 -26.49 -35.32 4.96
CA GLY A 698 -26.84 -34.46 3.83
C GLY A 698 -26.07 -33.13 3.83
N GLY A 699 -26.22 -32.37 2.75
CA GLY A 699 -25.67 -31.02 2.63
C GLY A 699 -24.37 -30.92 1.84
N LEU A 700 -23.63 -29.82 2.07
CA LEU A 700 -22.34 -29.57 1.41
C LEU A 700 -21.22 -30.29 2.14
N HIS A 701 -20.42 -31.05 1.38
CA HIS A 701 -19.24 -31.75 1.89
C HIS A 701 -17.97 -30.96 1.58
N ILE A 702 -17.18 -30.68 2.61
CA ILE A 702 -15.91 -29.95 2.50
C ILE A 702 -14.75 -30.92 2.60
N ILE A 703 -13.88 -30.93 1.59
CA ILE A 703 -12.63 -31.70 1.59
C ILE A 703 -11.45 -30.73 1.61
N GLY A 704 -10.68 -30.70 2.70
CA GLY A 704 -9.42 -29.97 2.76
C GLY A 704 -8.27 -30.87 2.28
N SER A 705 -7.56 -30.48 1.22
CA SER A 705 -6.46 -31.28 0.69
C SER A 705 -5.18 -31.20 1.53
N GLU A 706 -5.07 -30.17 2.36
CA GLU A 706 -3.96 -29.83 3.27
C GLU A 706 -4.47 -28.94 4.42
N ARG A 707 -3.64 -28.76 5.46
CA ARG A 707 -3.84 -27.74 6.50
C ARG A 707 -3.14 -26.46 6.07
N HIS A 708 -3.82 -25.32 6.21
CA HIS A 708 -3.18 -24.02 5.98
C HIS A 708 -2.22 -23.68 7.11
N GLU A 709 -1.33 -22.71 6.89
CA GLU A 709 -0.44 -22.18 7.93
C GLU A 709 -1.21 -21.60 9.13
N SER A 710 -2.42 -21.09 8.87
CA SER A 710 -3.31 -20.55 9.89
C SER A 710 -4.58 -21.40 10.06
N ARG A 711 -4.94 -21.65 11.31
CA ARG A 711 -6.19 -22.33 11.70
C ARG A 711 -7.43 -21.54 11.28
N ARG A 712 -7.28 -20.23 11.12
CA ARG A 712 -8.33 -19.31 10.66
C ARG A 712 -8.84 -19.69 9.28
N ILE A 713 -7.93 -19.88 8.32
CA ILE A 713 -8.26 -20.22 6.93
C ILE A 713 -8.94 -21.61 6.87
N ASP A 714 -8.46 -22.57 7.66
CA ASP A 714 -9.12 -23.88 7.78
C ASP A 714 -10.55 -23.76 8.32
N ARG A 715 -10.78 -22.89 9.32
CA ARG A 715 -12.14 -22.62 9.85
C ARG A 715 -13.03 -21.95 8.81
N GLN A 716 -12.49 -21.04 8.00
CA GLN A 716 -13.24 -20.42 6.91
C GLN A 716 -13.66 -21.42 5.84
N LEU A 717 -12.76 -22.35 5.47
CA LEU A 717 -13.06 -23.42 4.53
C LEU A 717 -14.20 -24.32 5.06
N ARG A 718 -14.11 -24.76 6.32
CA ARG A 718 -15.19 -25.52 6.98
C ARG A 718 -16.50 -24.74 7.02
N GLY A 719 -16.43 -23.45 7.35
CA GLY A 719 -17.56 -22.53 7.43
C GLY A 719 -18.30 -22.30 6.11
N ARG A 720 -17.79 -22.82 4.99
CA ARG A 720 -18.56 -22.86 3.74
C ARG A 720 -19.76 -23.80 3.81
N SER A 721 -19.70 -24.83 4.64
CA SER A 721 -20.79 -25.77 4.93
C SER A 721 -21.41 -25.51 6.31
N GLY A 722 -22.64 -25.98 6.52
CA GLY A 722 -23.34 -25.90 7.81
C GLY A 722 -24.03 -24.55 8.11
N ARG A 723 -24.32 -23.76 7.07
CA ARG A 723 -24.81 -22.38 7.23
C ARG A 723 -26.27 -22.33 7.64
N GLN A 724 -26.65 -21.41 8.54
CA GLN A 724 -28.03 -21.28 9.05
C GLN A 724 -28.63 -22.61 9.54
N GLY A 725 -27.79 -23.48 10.13
CA GLY A 725 -28.20 -24.79 10.64
C GLY A 725 -28.45 -25.84 9.57
N ASP A 726 -28.01 -25.62 8.33
CA ASP A 726 -28.01 -26.67 7.31
C ASP A 726 -27.07 -27.82 7.70
N PRO A 727 -27.37 -29.06 7.27
CA PRO A 727 -26.46 -30.19 7.45
C PRO A 727 -25.24 -30.07 6.53
N GLY A 728 -24.20 -30.84 6.83
CA GLY A 728 -23.02 -30.99 6.00
C GLY A 728 -21.87 -31.62 6.76
N ALA A 729 -20.76 -31.90 6.09
CA ALA A 729 -19.56 -32.42 6.71
C ALA A 729 -18.30 -31.66 6.29
N SER A 730 -17.25 -31.77 7.11
CA SER A 730 -15.90 -31.37 6.73
C SER A 730 -14.87 -32.43 7.09
N GLN A 731 -13.92 -32.67 6.19
CA GLN A 731 -12.87 -33.67 6.33
C GLN A 731 -11.57 -33.14 5.72
N PHE A 732 -10.45 -33.24 6.46
CA PHE A 732 -9.13 -32.90 5.93
C PHE A 732 -8.30 -34.16 5.66
N PHE A 733 -7.51 -34.12 4.59
CA PHE A 733 -6.59 -35.16 4.15
C PHE A 733 -5.18 -34.56 4.17
N LEU A 734 -4.24 -35.20 4.85
CA LEU A 734 -2.89 -34.69 5.08
C LEU A 734 -1.83 -35.72 4.71
N SER A 735 -0.63 -35.28 4.40
CA SER A 735 0.55 -36.13 4.21
C SER A 735 1.72 -35.66 5.06
N LEU A 736 2.58 -36.60 5.49
CA LEU A 736 3.86 -36.27 6.13
C LEU A 736 4.80 -35.46 5.22
N GLU A 737 4.57 -35.50 3.90
CA GLU A 737 5.30 -34.76 2.88
C GLU A 737 4.73 -33.35 2.62
N ASP A 738 3.64 -32.96 3.28
CA ASP A 738 3.05 -31.63 3.12
C ASP A 738 3.97 -30.54 3.68
N ASP A 739 3.88 -29.33 3.14
CA ASP A 739 4.82 -28.24 3.45
C ASP A 739 4.76 -27.84 4.92
N LEU A 740 3.56 -27.79 5.51
CA LEU A 740 3.37 -27.56 6.94
C LEU A 740 4.10 -28.63 7.76
N MET A 741 4.03 -29.90 7.35
CA MET A 741 4.66 -31.01 8.08
C MET A 741 6.17 -30.99 7.97
N ARG A 742 6.71 -30.55 6.82
CA ARG A 742 8.15 -30.39 6.55
C ARG A 742 8.79 -29.30 7.42
N LEU A 743 8.07 -28.23 7.74
CA LEU A 743 8.55 -27.14 8.60
C LEU A 743 8.76 -27.57 10.06
N PHE A 744 8.17 -28.70 10.47
CA PHE A 744 8.40 -29.32 11.78
C PHE A 744 9.26 -30.57 11.60
N GLN A 745 9.95 -31.01 12.67
CA GLN A 745 10.86 -32.18 12.65
C GLN A 745 10.10 -33.51 12.38
N SER A 746 9.58 -33.65 11.16
CA SER A 746 8.87 -34.80 10.62
C SER A 746 9.70 -36.07 10.76
N ASP A 747 11.02 -35.97 10.77
CA ASP A 747 11.95 -37.08 11.00
C ASP A 747 11.70 -37.85 12.31
N ARG A 748 11.20 -37.19 13.38
CA ARG A 748 10.94 -37.88 14.66
C ARG A 748 9.62 -38.66 14.61
N ILE A 749 8.63 -38.11 13.91
CA ILE A 749 7.31 -38.72 13.71
C ILE A 749 7.42 -39.86 12.68
N ALA A 750 8.09 -39.61 11.55
CA ALA A 750 8.41 -40.60 10.54
C ALA A 750 9.22 -41.78 11.13
N ARG A 751 10.26 -41.53 11.95
CA ARG A 751 11.01 -42.60 12.64
C ARG A 751 10.19 -43.38 13.66
N LEU A 752 9.23 -42.75 14.33
CA LEU A 752 8.29 -43.44 15.21
C LEU A 752 7.33 -44.32 14.39
N MET A 753 6.95 -43.87 13.20
CA MET A 753 6.05 -44.56 12.28
C MET A 753 6.69 -45.75 11.58
N ASP A 754 7.94 -45.62 11.12
CA ASP A 754 8.70 -46.74 10.55
C ASP A 754 8.93 -47.86 11.59
N ARG A 755 8.97 -47.52 12.90
CA ARG A 755 8.99 -48.52 13.99
C ARG A 755 7.63 -49.15 14.30
N LEU A 756 6.53 -48.45 14.01
CA LEU A 756 5.17 -48.93 14.25
C LEU A 756 4.64 -49.81 13.12
N GLY A 757 5.33 -49.84 11.96
CA GLY A 757 5.03 -50.79 10.88
C GLY A 757 3.81 -50.43 10.01
N ALA A 758 3.48 -49.14 9.89
CA ALA A 758 2.37 -48.67 9.06
C ALA A 758 2.54 -49.11 7.59
N GLN A 759 1.51 -49.76 7.03
CA GLN A 759 1.54 -50.31 5.68
C GLN A 759 1.17 -49.25 4.62
N GLU A 760 1.54 -49.47 3.35
CA GLU A 760 1.14 -48.59 2.25
C GLU A 760 -0.40 -48.55 2.14
N GLY A 761 -0.98 -47.34 2.22
CA GLY A 761 -2.43 -47.12 2.13
C GLY A 761 -3.18 -47.10 3.46
N GLU A 762 -2.52 -47.35 4.59
CA GLU A 762 -3.15 -47.33 5.92
C GLU A 762 -3.37 -45.89 6.40
N VAL A 763 -4.59 -45.59 6.87
CA VAL A 763 -4.97 -44.25 7.34
C VAL A 763 -4.52 -44.06 8.78
N LEU A 764 -3.71 -43.03 9.01
CA LEU A 764 -3.10 -42.76 10.32
C LEU A 764 -3.95 -41.75 11.11
N THR A 765 -5.04 -42.21 11.74
CA THR A 765 -5.85 -41.36 12.63
C THR A 765 -5.41 -41.51 14.09
N HIS A 766 -4.73 -40.49 14.64
CA HIS A 766 -4.45 -40.45 16.08
C HIS A 766 -4.62 -39.03 16.66
N PRO A 767 -5.44 -38.83 17.73
CA PRO A 767 -5.72 -37.51 18.31
C PRO A 767 -4.48 -36.72 18.77
N LEU A 768 -3.37 -37.39 19.08
CA LEU A 768 -2.09 -36.73 19.41
C LEU A 768 -1.42 -36.07 18.20
N VAL A 769 -1.61 -36.62 16.99
CA VAL A 769 -1.02 -36.07 15.77
C VAL A 769 -1.79 -34.81 15.38
N THR A 770 -3.12 -34.83 15.41
CA THR A 770 -3.97 -33.64 15.19
C THR A 770 -3.59 -32.50 16.13
N ARG A 771 -3.42 -32.78 17.44
CA ARG A 771 -2.96 -31.76 18.41
C ARG A 771 -1.56 -31.23 18.11
N SER A 772 -0.67 -32.06 17.58
CA SER A 772 0.69 -31.63 17.20
C SER A 772 0.66 -30.69 15.99
N ILE A 773 -0.24 -30.95 15.03
CA ILE A 773 -0.50 -30.08 13.87
C ILE A 773 -1.06 -28.73 14.32
N GLU A 774 -2.03 -28.71 15.24
CA GLU A 774 -2.55 -27.45 15.79
C GLU A 774 -1.47 -26.62 16.51
N GLN A 775 -0.55 -27.27 17.24
CA GLN A 775 0.59 -26.60 17.86
C GLN A 775 1.61 -26.10 16.84
N ALA A 776 1.73 -26.77 15.70
CA ALA A 776 2.52 -26.33 14.57
C ALA A 776 1.94 -25.05 13.96
N GLN A 777 0.64 -25.04 13.62
CA GLN A 777 -0.04 -23.86 13.10
C GLN A 777 0.07 -22.65 14.05
N LYS A 778 -0.14 -22.85 15.36
CA LYS A 778 0.04 -21.78 16.37
C LYS A 778 1.44 -21.15 16.36
N ARG A 779 2.48 -21.94 16.09
CA ARG A 779 3.86 -21.44 16.04
C ARG A 779 4.11 -20.63 14.76
N VAL A 780 3.58 -21.09 13.62
CA VAL A 780 3.65 -20.35 12.36
C VAL A 780 2.86 -19.04 12.45
N GLU A 781 1.64 -19.07 13.03
CA GLU A 781 0.83 -17.88 13.32
C GLU A 781 1.62 -16.85 14.15
N LEU A 782 2.27 -17.29 15.24
CA LEU A 782 3.08 -16.41 16.08
C LEU A 782 4.30 -15.83 15.34
N GLN A 783 4.96 -16.61 14.50
CA GLN A 783 6.09 -16.14 13.69
C GLN A 783 5.64 -15.08 12.66
N ASN A 784 4.51 -15.32 12.00
CA ASN A 784 3.92 -14.38 11.05
C ASN A 784 3.50 -13.07 11.75
N PHE A 785 2.90 -13.16 12.95
CA PHE A 785 2.58 -12.00 13.77
C PHE A 785 3.83 -11.19 14.12
N GLN A 786 4.92 -11.84 14.55
CA GLN A 786 6.18 -11.16 14.87
C GLN A 786 6.78 -10.45 13.65
N ALA A 787 6.70 -11.06 12.46
CA ALA A 787 7.17 -10.44 11.22
C ALA A 787 6.36 -9.18 10.88
N ARG A 788 5.02 -9.25 10.95
CA ARG A 788 4.14 -8.09 10.72
C ARG A 788 4.34 -6.98 11.75
N LYS A 789 4.47 -7.34 13.03
CA LYS A 789 4.74 -6.37 14.09
C LYS A 789 6.05 -5.62 13.85
N ARG A 790 7.13 -6.32 13.46
CA ARG A 790 8.39 -5.67 13.11
C ARG A 790 8.24 -4.71 11.94
N LEU A 791 7.53 -5.12 10.88
CA LEU A 791 7.27 -4.25 9.73
C LEU A 791 6.54 -2.96 10.14
N LEU A 792 5.54 -3.07 11.01
CA LEU A 792 4.85 -1.93 11.61
C LEU A 792 5.80 -1.06 12.45
N ASP A 793 6.65 -1.67 13.29
CA ASP A 793 7.60 -0.93 14.14
C ASP A 793 8.58 -0.07 13.33
N TYR A 794 8.98 -0.52 12.12
CA TYR A 794 9.79 0.26 11.18
C TYR A 794 8.96 1.37 10.52
N ASP A 795 7.73 1.09 10.07
CA ASP A 795 6.86 2.10 9.45
C ASP A 795 6.37 3.15 10.45
N ASP A 796 6.26 2.84 11.75
CA ASP A 796 5.87 3.82 12.78
C ASP A 796 6.91 4.96 12.90
N VAL A 797 8.19 4.67 12.67
CA VAL A 797 9.25 5.69 12.58
C VAL A 797 9.01 6.59 11.37
N MET A 798 8.70 5.98 10.23
CA MET A 798 8.37 6.68 9.00
C MET A 798 7.08 7.50 9.11
N ASN A 799 6.09 7.00 9.83
CA ASN A 799 4.81 7.64 9.98
C ASN A 799 4.93 8.96 10.76
N GLN A 800 5.74 9.00 11.82
CA GLN A 800 6.01 10.23 12.57
C GLN A 800 6.66 11.31 11.68
N GLN A 801 7.63 10.90 10.84
CA GLN A 801 8.27 11.82 9.90
C GLN A 801 7.29 12.30 8.82
N ARG A 802 6.47 11.38 8.31
CA ARG A 802 5.42 11.63 7.30
C ARG A 802 4.39 12.64 7.79
N GLU A 803 3.93 12.52 9.04
CA GLU A 803 2.97 13.47 9.63
C GLU A 803 3.51 14.91 9.61
N VAL A 804 4.78 15.12 9.93
CA VAL A 804 5.43 16.44 9.88
C VAL A 804 5.48 16.96 8.44
N ILE A 805 5.95 16.15 7.49
CA ILE A 805 6.07 16.56 6.09
C ILE A 805 4.68 16.83 5.47
N TYR A 806 3.68 15.99 5.75
CA TYR A 806 2.33 16.15 5.21
C TYR A 806 1.60 17.35 5.82
N SER A 807 1.90 17.69 7.09
CA SER A 807 1.44 18.95 7.69
C SER A 807 2.03 20.16 6.97
N LEU A 808 3.34 20.18 6.71
CA LEU A 808 4.01 21.26 5.98
C LEU A 808 3.47 21.41 4.54
N ARG A 809 3.23 20.27 3.86
CA ARG A 809 2.59 20.26 2.55
C ARG A 809 1.18 20.81 2.60
N SER A 810 0.40 20.46 3.63
CA SER A 810 -0.96 20.97 3.78
C SER A 810 -0.97 22.48 4.00
N PHE A 811 -0.04 23.04 4.79
CA PHE A 811 0.14 24.49 4.89
C PHE A 811 0.48 25.14 3.54
N ALA A 812 1.33 24.50 2.74
CA ALA A 812 1.65 25.01 1.41
C ALA A 812 0.47 24.98 0.44
N LEU A 813 -0.39 23.96 0.54
CA LEU A 813 -1.61 23.82 -0.27
C LEU A 813 -2.72 24.79 0.15
N GLU A 814 -2.89 25.00 1.46
CA GLU A 814 -3.89 25.91 2.03
C GLU A 814 -3.47 27.39 1.91
N GLY A 815 -2.17 27.68 2.03
CA GLY A 815 -1.64 29.04 1.96
C GLY A 815 -1.90 29.86 3.22
N GLY A 816 -2.20 31.14 3.05
CA GLY A 816 -2.50 32.05 4.16
C GLY A 816 -1.31 32.42 5.05
N GLU A 817 -1.59 32.92 6.25
CA GLU A 817 -0.56 33.37 7.20
C GLU A 817 0.20 32.20 7.85
N GLU A 818 -0.35 30.98 7.83
CA GLU A 818 0.31 29.75 8.28
C GLU A 818 1.54 29.45 7.42
N LEU A 819 1.35 29.35 6.10
CA LEU A 819 2.46 29.19 5.16
C LEU A 819 3.49 30.30 5.32
N ARG A 820 3.04 31.56 5.36
CA ARG A 820 3.95 32.71 5.51
C ARG A 820 4.79 32.63 6.77
N GLY A 821 4.16 32.31 7.91
CA GLY A 821 4.84 32.16 9.20
C GLY A 821 5.87 31.04 9.20
N GLU A 822 5.53 29.87 8.65
CA GLU A 822 6.46 28.75 8.57
C GLU A 822 7.61 29.03 7.60
N SER A 823 7.33 29.64 6.44
CA SER A 823 8.37 30.06 5.48
C SER A 823 9.38 31.02 6.10
N LEU A 824 8.92 32.02 6.86
CA LEU A 824 9.82 32.92 7.57
C LEU A 824 10.68 32.17 8.59
N LYS A 825 10.07 31.27 9.38
CA LYS A 825 10.78 30.44 10.36
C LYS A 825 11.82 29.54 9.71
N MET A 826 11.55 28.99 8.53
CA MET A 826 12.54 28.22 7.76
C MET A 826 13.74 29.08 7.35
N VAL A 827 13.50 30.31 6.89
CA VAL A 827 14.55 31.27 6.55
C VAL A 827 15.42 31.61 7.77
N GLU A 828 14.80 31.90 8.91
CA GLU A 828 15.51 32.19 10.16
C GLU A 828 16.38 31.02 10.61
N LYS A 829 15.86 29.79 10.56
CA LYS A 829 16.60 28.58 10.90
C LYS A 829 17.76 28.30 9.95
N ALA A 830 17.55 28.46 8.64
CA ALA A 830 18.59 28.23 7.62
C ALA A 830 19.78 29.16 7.81
N ILE A 831 19.53 30.43 8.10
CA ILE A 831 20.55 31.45 8.30
C ILE A 831 21.26 31.24 9.64
N THR A 832 20.50 30.98 10.71
CA THR A 832 21.05 30.64 12.03
C THR A 832 22.03 29.48 11.91
N LYS A 833 21.60 28.36 11.32
CA LYS A 833 22.45 27.17 11.15
C LYS A 833 23.72 27.49 10.35
N ARG A 834 23.58 28.18 9.20
CA ARG A 834 24.73 28.52 8.35
C ARG A 834 25.76 29.39 9.09
N VAL A 835 25.31 30.41 9.80
CA VAL A 835 26.21 31.30 10.58
C VAL A 835 26.88 30.51 11.70
N THR A 836 26.12 29.72 12.46
CA THR A 836 26.67 28.89 13.54
C THR A 836 27.72 27.90 13.02
N ASP A 837 27.46 27.21 11.92
CA ASP A 837 28.39 26.22 11.34
C ASP A 837 29.69 26.88 10.85
N LEU A 838 29.61 28.05 10.21
CA LEU A 838 30.79 28.79 9.74
C LEU A 838 31.67 29.27 10.89
N LEU A 839 31.06 29.72 11.99
CA LEU A 839 31.80 30.19 13.17
C LEU A 839 32.37 29.05 14.01
N ALA A 840 31.74 27.85 14.00
CA ALA A 840 32.17 26.69 14.77
C ALA A 840 33.51 26.07 14.29
N VAL A 841 33.97 26.42 13.09
CA VAL A 841 35.27 25.97 12.55
C VAL A 841 36.46 26.61 13.28
N TYR A 842 36.23 27.74 13.95
CA TYR A 842 37.27 28.50 14.65
C TYR A 842 37.23 28.22 16.15
N GLU A 843 38.41 28.15 16.78
CA GLU A 843 38.52 27.91 18.23
C GLU A 843 38.15 29.17 19.05
N ASP A 844 38.45 30.36 18.52
CA ASP A 844 38.26 31.64 19.19
C ASP A 844 37.58 32.69 18.30
N ALA A 845 36.79 33.59 18.90
CA ALA A 845 36.09 34.66 18.19
C ALA A 845 37.01 35.68 17.50
N SER A 846 38.28 35.78 17.93
CA SER A 846 39.29 36.63 17.28
C SER A 846 39.76 36.09 15.93
N GLN A 847 39.50 34.81 15.64
CA GLN A 847 39.87 34.14 14.40
C GLN A 847 38.73 34.10 13.39
N TRP A 848 37.55 34.61 13.74
CA TRP A 848 36.39 34.59 12.86
C TRP A 848 36.62 35.38 11.58
N ASP A 849 36.41 34.71 10.46
CA ASP A 849 36.36 35.36 9.16
C ASP A 849 34.92 35.84 8.87
N LEU A 850 34.59 37.02 9.42
CA LEU A 850 33.29 37.67 9.13
C LEU A 850 33.16 38.06 7.65
N GLY A 851 34.28 38.20 6.93
CA GLY A 851 34.28 38.41 5.48
C GLY A 851 33.71 37.19 4.75
N LEU A 852 34.16 35.99 5.13
CA LEU A 852 33.63 34.72 4.65
C LEU A 852 32.15 34.56 4.99
N VAL A 853 31.74 34.88 6.23
CA VAL A 853 30.31 34.81 6.63
C VAL A 853 29.44 35.71 5.74
N ARG A 854 29.86 36.96 5.49
CA ARG A 854 29.12 37.85 4.58
C ARG A 854 29.09 37.31 3.15
N GLN A 855 30.22 36.80 2.65
CA GLN A 855 30.30 36.24 1.31
C GLN A 855 29.35 35.05 1.15
N GLU A 856 29.33 34.13 2.12
CA GLU A 856 28.46 32.95 2.11
C GLU A 856 26.97 33.34 2.18
N LEU A 857 26.61 34.29 3.05
CA LEU A 857 25.23 34.79 3.15
C LEU A 857 24.78 35.50 1.87
N LEU A 858 25.65 36.29 1.26
CA LEU A 858 25.36 36.96 -0.01
C LEU A 858 25.25 35.94 -1.15
N MET A 859 26.20 35.00 -1.24
CA MET A 859 26.18 33.98 -2.28
C MET A 859 24.91 33.15 -2.16
N HIS A 860 24.69 32.46 -1.04
CA HIS A 860 23.58 31.50 -0.91
C HIS A 860 22.19 32.16 -0.81
N TYR A 861 22.07 33.29 -0.12
CA TYR A 861 20.75 33.87 0.20
C TYR A 861 20.50 35.25 -0.43
N LEU A 862 21.47 35.81 -1.17
CA LEU A 862 21.46 37.22 -1.61
C LEU A 862 21.26 38.20 -0.44
N LEU A 863 21.75 37.81 0.74
CA LEU A 863 21.57 38.56 1.98
C LEU A 863 22.79 39.43 2.27
N SER A 864 22.57 40.73 2.34
CA SER A 864 23.54 41.68 2.90
C SER A 864 23.23 41.91 4.38
N VAL A 865 24.26 41.92 5.23
CA VAL A 865 24.15 42.13 6.68
C VAL A 865 25.05 43.30 7.07
N PRO A 866 24.53 44.55 7.05
CA PRO A 866 25.31 45.75 7.30
C PRO A 866 25.99 45.79 8.67
N GLU A 867 25.39 45.15 9.69
CA GLU A 867 25.94 45.07 11.05
C GLU A 867 27.21 44.21 11.13
N LEU A 868 27.54 43.46 10.07
CA LEU A 868 28.81 42.75 9.92
C LEU A 868 29.84 43.55 9.11
N GLU A 869 29.53 44.81 8.78
CA GLU A 869 30.41 45.75 8.07
C GLU A 869 30.92 46.83 9.06
N GLY A 870 32.24 47.04 9.10
CA GLY A 870 32.89 48.08 9.91
C GLY A 870 33.58 47.58 11.18
N ASP A 871 33.96 48.52 12.06
CA ASP A 871 34.78 48.24 13.26
C ASP A 871 33.97 47.77 14.48
N ASP A 872 32.64 47.97 14.50
CA ASP A 872 31.73 47.65 15.61
C ASP A 872 30.96 46.34 15.35
N THR A 873 31.70 45.26 15.09
CA THR A 873 31.12 43.95 14.75
C THR A 873 30.80 43.13 16.00
N PRO A 874 29.73 42.31 15.98
CA PRO A 874 29.39 41.45 17.11
C PRO A 874 30.51 40.45 17.43
N THR A 875 30.88 40.36 18.71
CA THR A 875 31.95 39.48 19.22
C THR A 875 31.44 38.18 19.81
N THR A 876 30.13 37.93 19.71
CA THR A 876 29.47 36.71 20.20
C THR A 876 28.68 36.06 19.07
N THR A 877 28.61 34.72 19.09
CA THR A 877 27.91 33.94 18.07
C THR A 877 26.45 34.37 17.98
N ASP A 878 25.80 34.52 19.13
CA ASP A 878 24.41 35.00 19.23
C ASP A 878 24.25 36.40 18.62
N GLY A 879 25.22 37.30 18.81
CA GLY A 879 25.19 38.64 18.23
C GLY A 879 25.26 38.62 16.70
N VAL A 880 26.15 37.79 16.13
CA VAL A 880 26.26 37.63 14.66
C VAL A 880 24.99 36.99 14.09
N VAL A 881 24.45 35.96 14.76
CA VAL A 881 23.20 35.30 14.38
C VAL A 881 22.02 36.28 14.42
N GLN A 882 21.88 37.07 15.49
CA GLN A 882 20.80 38.06 15.62
C GLN A 882 20.84 39.12 14.51
N ALA A 883 22.02 39.63 14.19
CA ALA A 883 22.21 40.57 13.08
C ALA A 883 21.78 39.96 11.73
N ALA A 884 22.26 38.74 11.44
CA ALA A 884 21.92 38.03 10.20
C ALA A 884 20.42 37.72 10.10
N VAL A 885 19.79 37.27 11.18
CA VAL A 885 18.35 36.97 11.25
C VAL A 885 17.50 38.24 11.11
N ALA A 886 17.91 39.36 11.72
CA ALA A 886 17.22 40.63 11.56
C ALA A 886 17.24 41.11 10.09
N SER A 887 18.41 41.06 9.45
CA SER A 887 18.55 41.34 8.02
C SER A 887 17.70 40.39 7.16
N ALA A 888 17.61 39.11 7.52
CA ALA A 888 16.80 38.13 6.82
C ALA A 888 15.31 38.44 6.85
N ARG A 889 14.79 38.86 8.02
CA ARG A 889 13.38 39.26 8.18
C ARG A 889 13.04 40.44 7.28
N LEU A 890 13.93 41.43 7.21
CA LEU A 890 13.78 42.59 6.32
C LEU A 890 13.82 42.17 4.85
N ALA A 891 14.76 41.32 4.47
CA ALA A 891 14.87 40.80 3.11
C ALA A 891 13.62 40.00 2.69
N PHE A 892 13.09 39.16 3.58
CA PHE A 892 11.85 38.42 3.35
C PHE A 892 10.66 39.36 3.14
N ALA A 893 10.48 40.36 4.01
CA ALA A 893 9.40 41.33 3.89
C ALA A 893 9.50 42.15 2.59
N ALA A 894 10.71 42.64 2.25
CA ALA A 894 10.96 43.36 1.00
C ALA A 894 10.71 42.47 -0.23
N LYS A 895 11.02 41.17 -0.13
CA LYS A 895 10.72 40.21 -1.18
C LYS A 895 9.22 40.04 -1.40
N GLU A 896 8.45 39.88 -0.33
CA GLU A 896 6.98 39.80 -0.41
C GLU A 896 6.39 41.07 -1.05
N GLU A 897 6.87 42.24 -0.63
CA GLU A 897 6.42 43.52 -1.19
C GLU A 897 6.72 43.61 -2.70
N SER A 898 7.93 43.25 -3.11
CA SER A 898 8.33 43.20 -4.53
C SER A 898 7.46 42.25 -5.35
N LEU A 899 7.14 41.07 -4.81
CA LEU A 899 6.32 40.07 -5.50
C LEU A 899 4.84 40.49 -5.59
N ASN A 900 4.38 41.30 -4.65
CA ASN A 900 3.02 41.83 -4.61
C ASN A 900 2.88 43.19 -5.33
N ALA A 901 3.98 43.76 -5.82
CA ALA A 901 3.99 45.02 -6.57
C ALA A 901 3.24 44.92 -7.91
N VAL A 902 3.23 43.72 -8.51
CA VAL A 902 2.40 43.37 -9.67
C VAL A 902 1.23 42.52 -9.19
N ARG A 903 0.03 42.81 -9.68
CA ARG A 903 -1.18 42.05 -9.35
C ARG A 903 -1.68 41.29 -10.57
N ASP A 904 -2.36 40.19 -10.35
CA ASP A 904 -3.09 39.50 -11.42
C ASP A 904 -4.46 40.15 -11.69
N GLU A 905 -5.20 39.59 -12.66
CA GLU A 905 -6.55 40.05 -13.03
C GLU A 905 -7.56 40.01 -11.86
N SER A 906 -7.32 39.16 -10.85
CA SER A 906 -8.14 39.06 -9.64
C SER A 906 -7.75 40.05 -8.54
N GLY A 907 -6.71 40.86 -8.78
CA GLY A 907 -6.17 41.83 -7.82
C GLY A 907 -5.26 41.22 -6.75
N GLN A 908 -4.91 39.93 -6.86
CA GLN A 908 -4.03 39.24 -5.92
C GLN A 908 -2.56 39.44 -6.30
N GLY A 909 -1.69 39.54 -5.30
CA GLY A 909 -0.24 39.55 -5.51
C GLY A 909 0.32 38.14 -5.65
N PHE A 910 1.54 38.01 -6.18
CA PHE A 910 2.12 36.71 -6.52
C PHE A 910 2.92 36.06 -5.37
N ALA A 911 3.15 36.76 -4.25
CA ALA A 911 3.96 36.24 -3.15
C ALA A 911 3.42 34.92 -2.55
N PRO A 912 2.12 34.77 -2.25
CA PRO A 912 1.58 33.53 -1.69
C PRO A 912 1.74 32.34 -2.65
N ARG A 913 1.51 32.55 -3.95
CA ARG A 913 1.63 31.51 -4.99
C ARG A 913 3.08 31.05 -5.15
N LEU A 914 4.01 32.00 -5.20
CA LEU A 914 5.43 31.67 -5.29
C LEU A 914 5.91 30.94 -4.03
N ASN A 915 5.47 31.38 -2.85
CA ASN A 915 5.80 30.73 -1.59
C ASN A 915 5.32 29.26 -1.56
N ALA A 916 4.05 29.03 -1.91
CA ALA A 916 3.49 27.68 -2.00
C ALA A 916 4.23 26.81 -3.01
N LEU A 917 4.52 27.34 -4.21
CA LEU A 917 5.25 26.65 -5.26
C LEU A 917 6.66 26.25 -4.80
N VAL A 918 7.42 27.17 -4.21
CA VAL A 918 8.79 26.87 -3.74
C VAL A 918 8.75 25.86 -2.61
N MET A 919 7.84 26.02 -1.65
CA MET A 919 7.67 25.10 -0.52
C MET A 919 7.36 23.67 -1.01
N LEU A 920 6.32 23.49 -1.84
CA LEU A 920 5.92 22.17 -2.34
C LEU A 920 7.05 21.49 -3.13
N ASN A 921 7.73 22.21 -4.02
CA ASN A 921 8.83 21.64 -4.81
C ASN A 921 10.01 21.21 -3.93
N VAL A 922 10.39 22.01 -2.94
CA VAL A 922 11.50 21.68 -2.04
C VAL A 922 11.13 20.48 -1.18
N LEU A 923 9.92 20.46 -0.61
CA LEU A 923 9.43 19.33 0.18
C LEU A 923 9.39 18.05 -0.65
N ASP A 924 8.82 18.08 -1.86
CA ASP A 924 8.72 16.89 -2.72
C ASP A 924 10.09 16.34 -3.12
N GLU A 925 11.00 17.21 -3.55
CA GLU A 925 12.35 16.82 -3.96
C GLU A 925 13.10 16.15 -2.81
N LYS A 926 13.17 16.84 -1.65
CA LYS A 926 13.96 16.38 -0.51
C LYS A 926 13.34 15.20 0.21
N TRP A 927 12.02 15.15 0.33
CA TRP A 927 11.32 14.02 0.93
C TRP A 927 11.50 12.75 0.11
N LYS A 928 11.42 12.86 -1.22
CA LYS A 928 11.62 11.72 -2.12
C LYS A 928 13.03 11.13 -2.01
N ASP A 929 14.05 11.99 -1.94
CA ASP A 929 15.44 11.55 -1.74
C ASP A 929 15.61 10.85 -0.38
N HIS A 930 15.04 11.42 0.68
CA HIS A 930 15.05 10.80 2.01
C HIS A 930 14.34 9.43 2.07
N LEU A 931 13.21 9.28 1.36
CA LEU A 931 12.54 7.98 1.27
C LEU A 931 13.43 6.90 0.64
N TYR A 932 14.24 7.28 -0.35
CA TYR A 932 15.21 6.37 -0.97
C TYR A 932 16.30 5.96 0.03
N ASP A 933 16.88 6.93 0.74
CA ASP A 933 17.95 6.65 1.71
C ASP A 933 17.45 5.77 2.87
N LEU A 934 16.19 5.94 3.29
CA LEU A 934 15.58 5.11 4.33
C LEU A 934 15.28 3.68 3.89
N ASP A 935 14.90 3.49 2.63
CA ASP A 935 14.75 2.15 2.05
C ASP A 935 16.11 1.42 2.06
N GLN A 936 17.20 2.13 1.71
CA GLN A 936 18.57 1.61 1.79
C GLN A 936 18.99 1.30 3.23
N LEU A 937 18.75 2.22 4.16
CA LEU A 937 19.04 2.03 5.58
C LEU A 937 18.33 0.80 6.13
N ARG A 938 17.04 0.62 5.80
CA ARG A 938 16.26 -0.54 6.24
C ARG A 938 16.84 -1.86 5.73
N ALA A 939 17.31 -1.90 4.49
CA ALA A 939 17.95 -3.09 3.94
C ALA A 939 19.29 -3.41 4.64
N ALA A 940 20.11 -2.39 4.89
CA ALA A 940 21.45 -2.53 5.46
C ALA A 940 21.45 -2.81 6.98
N ILE A 941 20.45 -2.32 7.74
CA ILE A 941 20.47 -2.37 9.21
C ILE A 941 20.44 -3.81 9.76
N HIS A 942 19.94 -4.77 8.97
CA HIS A 942 19.89 -6.18 9.37
C HIS A 942 21.30 -6.78 9.56
N TYR A 943 22.33 -6.29 8.88
CA TYR A 943 23.70 -6.76 9.07
C TYR A 943 24.30 -6.35 10.43
N ARG A 944 23.73 -5.34 11.10
CA ARG A 944 24.20 -4.90 12.43
C ARG A 944 23.81 -5.85 13.56
N SER A 945 22.87 -6.77 13.32
CA SER A 945 22.52 -7.80 14.31
C SER A 945 23.68 -8.75 14.62
N TRP A 946 24.70 -8.81 13.76
CA TRP A 946 25.93 -9.57 14.00
C TRP A 946 26.79 -8.98 15.13
N GLY A 947 26.61 -7.69 15.45
CA GLY A 947 27.26 -6.99 16.56
C GLY A 947 26.51 -7.05 17.90
N GLN A 948 25.51 -7.94 18.07
CA GLN A 948 24.66 -8.06 19.27
C GLN A 948 23.84 -6.81 19.63
N LYS A 949 23.65 -5.87 18.69
CA LYS A 949 22.77 -4.72 18.87
C LYS A 949 21.38 -5.00 18.28
N ASP A 950 20.35 -4.33 18.82
CA ASP A 950 18.99 -4.41 18.28
C ASP A 950 18.86 -3.55 17.00
N PRO A 951 18.60 -4.15 15.82
CA PRO A 951 18.51 -3.41 14.56
C PRO A 951 17.43 -2.33 14.54
N LEU A 952 16.33 -2.50 15.30
CA LEU A 952 15.25 -1.51 15.32
C LEU A 952 15.66 -0.24 16.06
N ILE A 953 16.44 -0.37 17.13
CA ILE A 953 16.93 0.77 17.91
C ILE A 953 17.94 1.57 17.08
N GLU A 954 18.87 0.88 16.43
CA GLU A 954 19.86 1.54 15.56
C GLU A 954 19.17 2.21 14.35
N TYR A 955 18.18 1.54 13.73
CA TYR A 955 17.36 2.14 12.67
C TYR A 955 16.68 3.43 13.15
N LYS A 956 16.05 3.42 14.33
CA LYS A 956 15.38 4.61 14.89
C LYS A 956 16.35 5.77 15.08
N GLN A 957 17.56 5.51 15.58
CA GLN A 957 18.57 6.55 15.82
C GLN A 957 19.08 7.14 14.50
N GLU A 958 19.41 6.30 13.52
CA GLU A 958 19.89 6.74 12.21
C GLU A 958 18.81 7.44 11.40
N ALA A 959 17.61 6.86 11.32
CA ALA A 959 16.48 7.46 10.62
C ALA A 959 16.09 8.82 11.23
N TYR A 960 16.20 8.98 12.56
CA TYR A 960 15.98 10.28 13.21
C TYR A 960 17.07 11.29 12.84
N THR A 961 18.34 10.88 12.84
CA THR A 961 19.46 11.75 12.45
C THR A 961 19.29 12.22 11.00
N MET A 962 19.03 11.28 10.08
CA MET A 962 18.74 11.57 8.67
C MET A 962 17.56 12.54 8.51
N PHE A 963 16.51 12.38 9.32
CA PHE A 963 15.36 13.29 9.28
C PHE A 963 15.68 14.70 9.79
N VAL A 964 16.51 14.83 10.83
CA VAL A 964 16.98 16.15 11.30
C VAL A 964 17.81 16.83 10.22
N ASP A 965 18.70 16.09 9.56
CA ASP A 965 19.52 16.59 8.45
C ASP A 965 18.64 17.01 7.27
N LEU A 966 17.65 16.18 6.89
CA LEU A 966 16.63 16.50 5.89
C LEU A 966 15.93 17.82 6.20
N MET A 967 15.47 18.02 7.44
CA MET A 967 14.80 19.26 7.82
C MET A 967 15.74 20.47 7.70
N GLY A 968 17.02 20.31 8.05
CA GLY A 968 18.04 21.32 7.80
C GLY A 968 18.19 21.67 6.32
N ASP A 969 18.24 20.65 5.47
CA ASP A 969 18.33 20.78 4.01
C ASP A 969 17.10 21.43 3.38
N ILE A 970 15.90 21.08 3.87
CA ILE A 970 14.64 21.72 3.46
C ILE A 970 14.69 23.21 3.79
N HIS A 971 15.05 23.57 5.04
CA HIS A 971 15.14 24.98 5.44
C HIS A 971 16.14 25.74 4.56
N HIS A 972 17.33 25.18 4.35
CA HIS A 972 18.38 25.79 3.54
C HIS A 972 17.93 25.99 2.09
N THR A 973 17.45 24.92 1.45
CA THR A 973 17.04 24.92 0.05
C THR A 973 15.85 25.83 -0.19
N PHE A 974 14.87 25.85 0.73
CA PHE A 974 13.75 26.77 0.69
C PHE A 974 14.21 28.23 0.77
N ALA A 975 15.03 28.58 1.76
CA ALA A 975 15.51 29.94 1.96
C ALA A 975 16.33 30.44 0.76
N GLU A 976 17.23 29.61 0.23
CA GLU A 976 18.01 29.90 -0.98
C GLU A 976 17.10 30.14 -2.19
N ARG A 977 16.19 29.19 -2.49
CA ARG A 977 15.32 29.28 -3.67
C ARG A 977 14.35 30.45 -3.57
N PHE A 978 13.72 30.66 -2.42
CA PHE A 978 12.71 31.70 -2.24
C PHE A 978 13.31 33.12 -2.32
N LEU A 979 14.43 33.37 -1.63
CA LEU A 979 15.06 34.70 -1.65
C LEU A 979 15.63 35.04 -3.04
N ARG A 980 16.18 34.06 -3.75
CA ARG A 980 16.70 34.22 -5.11
C ARG A 980 15.63 34.24 -6.21
N ALA A 981 14.45 33.68 -5.98
CA ALA A 981 13.40 33.56 -6.98
C ALA A 981 12.99 34.93 -7.55
N GLN A 982 13.02 35.13 -8.86
CA GLN A 982 12.53 36.34 -9.52
C GLN A 982 11.36 35.99 -10.43
N LEU A 983 10.37 36.89 -10.48
CA LEU A 983 9.27 36.80 -11.44
C LEU A 983 9.64 37.62 -12.67
N VAL A 984 9.64 36.95 -13.82
CA VAL A 984 9.85 37.57 -15.13
C VAL A 984 8.53 37.55 -15.87
N PHE A 985 8.02 38.73 -16.18
CA PHE A 985 6.78 38.92 -16.95
C PHE A 985 7.13 39.23 -18.41
N ASN A 986 6.34 38.72 -19.36
CA ASN A 986 6.50 39.11 -20.75
C ASN A 986 5.96 40.56 -20.92
N PRO A 987 6.65 41.47 -21.62
CA PRO A 987 6.17 42.84 -21.80
C PRO A 987 4.78 42.97 -22.43
N GLN A 988 4.32 41.94 -23.15
CA GLN A 988 2.98 41.86 -23.76
C GLN A 988 1.86 41.52 -22.75
N ASP A 989 2.22 41.08 -21.54
CA ASP A 989 1.28 40.62 -20.51
C ASP A 989 0.79 41.76 -19.60
N PHE A 990 1.10 43.03 -19.90
CA PHE A 990 0.67 44.17 -19.07
C PHE A 990 -0.37 45.02 -19.79
N MET A 991 -1.49 45.31 -19.11
CA MET A 991 -2.49 46.25 -19.62
C MET A 991 -2.04 47.70 -19.38
N GLY A 992 -1.58 48.37 -20.44
CA GLY A 992 -1.49 49.83 -20.53
C GLY A 992 -0.09 50.44 -20.34
N GLY A 993 0.54 50.79 -21.47
CA GLY A 993 1.71 51.67 -21.57
C GLY A 993 2.01 52.01 -23.04
N ASP A 994 1.48 53.14 -23.49
CA ASP A 994 1.60 53.79 -24.82
C ASP A 994 2.50 53.16 -25.89
N GLY A 995 1.86 52.70 -26.97
CA GLY A 995 2.51 52.36 -28.24
C GLY A 995 1.48 52.22 -29.36
N ALA A 996 1.24 53.31 -30.09
CA ALA A 996 0.27 53.37 -31.18
C ALA A 996 0.56 52.35 -32.30
N GLY A 997 -0.42 51.51 -32.58
CA GLY A 997 -0.49 50.65 -33.77
C GLY A 997 -1.89 50.06 -33.85
N ALA A 998 -2.77 50.66 -34.65
CA ALA A 998 -4.13 50.18 -34.85
C ALA A 998 -4.13 48.72 -35.35
N PRO A 999 -4.92 47.80 -34.77
CA PRO A 999 -5.13 46.50 -35.38
C PRO A 999 -6.22 46.60 -36.44
N SER A 1000 -5.88 46.16 -37.65
CA SER A 1000 -6.83 45.82 -38.72
C SER A 1000 -7.77 44.70 -38.25
N PRO A 1001 -8.99 44.59 -38.81
CA PRO A 1001 -9.90 43.51 -38.45
C PRO A 1001 -9.44 42.21 -39.10
N GLU A 1002 -9.08 41.21 -38.28
CA GLU A 1002 -8.90 39.82 -38.70
C GLU A 1002 -9.93 38.91 -38.00
N PRO A 1003 -10.28 37.76 -38.62
CA PRO A 1003 -11.61 37.18 -38.58
C PRO A 1003 -11.89 36.35 -37.32
N GLU A 1004 -13.18 36.16 -37.04
CA GLU A 1004 -13.70 35.29 -35.98
C GLU A 1004 -12.96 33.94 -35.91
N ALA A 1005 -12.45 33.62 -34.72
CA ALA A 1005 -11.92 32.30 -34.40
C ALA A 1005 -13.05 31.24 -34.41
N PRO A 1006 -12.79 30.02 -34.92
CA PRO A 1006 -13.79 28.95 -34.91
C PRO A 1006 -14.03 28.47 -33.48
N ARG A 1007 -15.30 28.32 -33.10
CA ARG A 1007 -15.72 27.69 -31.85
C ARG A 1007 -15.13 26.27 -31.78
N ARG A 1008 -14.50 25.94 -30.64
CA ARG A 1008 -13.85 24.65 -30.40
C ARG A 1008 -14.87 23.50 -30.45
N PRO A 1009 -14.55 22.35 -31.07
CA PRO A 1009 -15.35 21.14 -30.93
C PRO A 1009 -15.16 20.55 -29.52
N THR A 1010 -16.26 20.29 -28.81
CA THR A 1010 -16.24 19.54 -27.55
C THR A 1010 -15.99 18.06 -27.85
N LYS A 1011 -14.85 17.55 -27.40
CA LYS A 1011 -14.47 16.14 -27.53
C LYS A 1011 -14.82 15.38 -26.26
N ARG A 1012 -15.21 14.10 -26.40
CA ARG A 1012 -15.45 13.19 -25.26
C ARG A 1012 -14.45 12.03 -25.34
N TYR A 1013 -13.97 11.59 -24.18
CA TYR A 1013 -13.21 10.35 -24.08
C TYR A 1013 -14.16 9.15 -24.05
N ASN A 1014 -13.89 8.15 -24.90
CA ASN A 1014 -14.59 6.88 -24.82
C ASN A 1014 -13.93 5.96 -23.76
N ALA A 1015 -14.52 4.78 -23.52
CA ALA A 1015 -14.15 3.84 -22.46
C ALA A 1015 -12.73 3.20 -22.58
N LEU A 1016 -11.91 3.67 -23.51
CA LEU A 1016 -10.51 3.28 -23.70
C LEU A 1016 -9.55 4.48 -23.63
N GLY A 1017 -10.03 5.67 -23.22
CA GLY A 1017 -9.19 6.87 -23.13
C GLY A 1017 -8.85 7.49 -24.50
N ILE A 1018 -9.62 7.19 -25.55
CA ILE A 1018 -9.46 7.78 -26.89
C ILE A 1018 -10.49 8.89 -27.09
N LEU A 1019 -10.02 10.00 -27.66
CA LEU A 1019 -10.74 11.25 -27.84
C LEU A 1019 -11.56 11.23 -29.16
N GLU A 1020 -12.89 11.28 -29.10
CA GLU A 1020 -13.79 11.29 -30.27
C GLU A 1020 -14.63 12.59 -30.37
N ASP A 1021 -15.03 12.96 -31.59
CA ASP A 1021 -15.77 14.18 -31.94
C ASP A 1021 -17.30 13.93 -31.97
N ILE A 1022 -18.11 14.86 -31.42
CA ILE A 1022 -19.58 14.84 -31.48
C ILE A 1022 -20.04 15.54 -32.77
N VAL A 1023 -21.03 14.97 -33.48
CA VAL A 1023 -21.74 15.61 -34.59
C VAL A 1023 -23.13 16.01 -34.11
N ASP A 1024 -23.40 17.31 -33.91
CA ASP A 1024 -24.72 17.82 -33.53
C ASP A 1024 -25.49 18.42 -34.72
N GLU A 1025 -26.73 17.98 -34.91
CA GLU A 1025 -27.76 18.54 -35.82
C GLU A 1025 -28.40 19.81 -35.21
N PRO A 1026 -28.91 20.76 -36.02
CA PRO A 1026 -29.38 22.04 -35.50
C PRO A 1026 -30.85 22.03 -35.07
N LEU A 1027 -31.14 22.66 -33.93
CA LEU A 1027 -32.48 23.09 -33.52
C LEU A 1027 -32.52 24.61 -33.25
N VAL A 1028 -33.70 25.16 -33.50
CA VAL A 1028 -34.03 26.55 -33.87
C VAL A 1028 -34.08 27.50 -32.65
N ALA A 1029 -33.73 28.76 -32.90
CA ALA A 1029 -33.72 29.88 -31.97
C ALA A 1029 -35.10 30.54 -31.78
N GLU A 1030 -35.34 31.12 -30.59
CA GLU A 1030 -36.23 32.26 -30.29
C GLU A 1030 -35.89 32.72 -28.84
N ALA A 1031 -35.22 33.87 -28.67
CA ALA A 1031 -35.77 35.22 -28.45
C ALA A 1031 -35.82 35.60 -26.94
N GLU A 1032 -34.90 36.50 -26.54
CA GLU A 1032 -34.90 37.18 -25.23
C GLU A 1032 -35.64 38.52 -25.34
N GLU A 1033 -36.47 38.84 -24.33
CA GLU A 1033 -37.04 40.17 -24.09
C GLU A 1033 -36.21 40.90 -23.02
N GLU A 1034 -35.81 42.13 -23.35
CA GLU A 1034 -35.21 43.12 -22.46
C GLU A 1034 -36.21 43.60 -21.39
N VAL A 1035 -35.72 43.77 -20.15
CA VAL A 1035 -36.35 44.68 -19.17
C VAL A 1035 -35.30 45.67 -18.67
N THR A 1036 -35.54 46.93 -18.98
CA THR A 1036 -34.82 48.13 -18.54
C THR A 1036 -35.30 48.57 -17.16
N VAL A 1037 -34.39 49.11 -16.34
CA VAL A 1037 -34.71 49.89 -15.12
C VAL A 1037 -33.77 51.12 -15.09
N PRO A 1038 -34.26 52.33 -14.75
CA PRO A 1038 -33.62 53.57 -15.15
C PRO A 1038 -32.65 54.15 -14.11
N ALA A 1039 -31.82 55.06 -14.61
CA ALA A 1039 -30.83 55.86 -13.90
C ALA A 1039 -31.46 56.86 -12.91
N GLU A 1040 -30.77 57.08 -11.79
CA GLU A 1040 -30.94 58.24 -10.92
C GLU A 1040 -29.71 59.16 -10.99
N GLU A 1041 -30.00 60.45 -10.88
CA GLU A 1041 -29.19 61.63 -11.18
C GLU A 1041 -28.20 62.03 -10.08
N ASP A 1042 -27.25 62.86 -10.51
CA ASP A 1042 -26.13 63.49 -9.81
C ASP A 1042 -26.46 64.26 -8.51
N GLY A 1043 -25.49 64.23 -7.58
CA GLY A 1043 -25.31 65.19 -6.49
C GLY A 1043 -23.81 65.39 -6.18
N PRO A 1044 -23.36 66.59 -5.74
CA PRO A 1044 -22.08 67.15 -6.14
C PRO A 1044 -20.88 66.88 -5.21
N ALA A 1045 -19.71 66.78 -5.86
CA ALA A 1045 -18.33 67.08 -5.43
C ALA A 1045 -18.01 67.21 -3.93
N SER A 1046 -17.17 66.29 -3.43
CA SER A 1046 -16.17 66.60 -2.39
C SER A 1046 -14.83 65.91 -2.65
N GLU A 1047 -13.80 66.74 -2.81
CA GLU A 1047 -12.39 66.55 -2.47
C GLU A 1047 -11.61 65.36 -3.07
N ALA A 1048 -10.74 65.71 -4.01
CA ALA A 1048 -9.69 64.86 -4.55
C ALA A 1048 -8.65 64.51 -3.47
N THR A 1049 -8.68 63.27 -3.00
CA THR A 1049 -7.49 62.58 -2.48
C THR A 1049 -6.55 62.24 -3.64
N PRO A 1050 -5.21 62.30 -3.47
CA PRO A 1050 -4.28 61.98 -4.54
C PRO A 1050 -4.47 60.52 -4.95
N ALA A 1051 -4.70 60.29 -6.25
CA ALA A 1051 -4.82 58.97 -6.83
C ALA A 1051 -3.53 58.18 -6.54
N ALA A 1052 -3.63 57.15 -5.69
CA ALA A 1052 -2.63 56.11 -5.60
C ALA A 1052 -2.45 55.53 -7.01
N ALA A 1053 -1.21 55.52 -7.51
CA ALA A 1053 -0.89 54.85 -8.75
C ALA A 1053 -1.42 53.42 -8.68
N LYS A 1054 -2.36 53.06 -9.57
CA LYS A 1054 -2.89 51.69 -9.64
C LYS A 1054 -1.71 50.78 -9.99
N ALA A 1055 -1.47 49.77 -9.14
CA ALA A 1055 -0.43 48.78 -9.39
C ALA A 1055 -0.62 48.14 -10.78
N PRO A 1056 0.46 47.86 -11.53
CA PRO A 1056 0.36 47.23 -12.83
C PRO A 1056 -0.33 45.86 -12.71
N VAL A 1057 -1.28 45.60 -13.61
CA VAL A 1057 -2.03 44.34 -13.69
C VAL A 1057 -1.44 43.49 -14.81
N ALA A 1058 -1.04 42.26 -14.49
CA ALA A 1058 -0.57 41.27 -15.44
C ALA A 1058 -1.74 40.38 -15.92
N THR A 1059 -1.85 40.19 -17.23
CA THR A 1059 -2.83 39.33 -17.93
C THR A 1059 -2.25 37.95 -18.28
N GLY A 1060 -0.96 37.71 -18.03
CA GLY A 1060 -0.26 36.44 -18.26
C GLY A 1060 0.53 35.98 -17.03
N ASP A 1061 0.85 34.68 -16.97
CA ASP A 1061 1.57 34.09 -15.83
C ASP A 1061 3.08 34.33 -15.90
N PRO A 1062 3.70 34.86 -14.82
CA PRO A 1062 5.14 35.10 -14.81
C PRO A 1062 5.93 33.80 -14.83
N MET A 1063 7.11 33.85 -15.45
CA MET A 1063 8.12 32.81 -15.31
C MET A 1063 8.91 33.02 -14.01
N VAL A 1064 9.13 31.92 -13.27
CA VAL A 1064 9.98 31.91 -12.09
C VAL A 1064 11.41 31.57 -12.51
N VAL A 1065 12.35 32.47 -12.21
CA VAL A 1065 13.80 32.32 -12.47
C VAL A 1065 14.56 32.34 -11.15
N GLY A 1066 15.67 31.62 -11.03
CA GLY A 1066 16.51 31.63 -9.81
C GLY A 1066 16.04 30.72 -8.66
N ALA A 1067 14.92 30.01 -8.83
CA ALA A 1067 14.38 29.03 -7.87
C ALA A 1067 14.57 27.56 -8.31
N GLY A 1068 15.46 27.30 -9.28
CA GLY A 1068 15.63 25.99 -9.94
C GLY A 1068 15.39 26.06 -11.45
N ARG A 1069 14.86 24.99 -12.08
CA ARG A 1069 14.46 25.01 -13.50
C ARG A 1069 13.39 26.08 -13.73
N ALA A 1070 13.52 26.87 -14.80
CA ALA A 1070 12.54 27.88 -15.15
C ALA A 1070 11.16 27.25 -15.42
N ARG A 1071 10.12 27.74 -14.73
CA ARG A 1071 8.73 27.25 -14.82
C ARG A 1071 7.75 28.42 -14.80
N SER A 1072 6.59 28.25 -15.41
CA SER A 1072 5.48 29.23 -15.28
C SER A 1072 4.84 29.09 -13.89
N LEU A 1073 4.47 30.21 -13.28
CA LEU A 1073 3.82 30.25 -11.97
C LEU A 1073 2.45 29.52 -11.95
N SER A 1074 1.77 29.40 -13.10
CA SER A 1074 0.52 28.62 -13.25
C SER A 1074 0.70 27.17 -13.70
N SER A 1075 1.90 26.80 -14.15
CA SER A 1075 2.15 25.46 -14.70
C SER A 1075 2.11 24.31 -13.68
N MET A 1076 1.69 24.56 -12.44
CA MET A 1076 1.32 23.50 -11.51
C MET A 1076 0.07 22.71 -11.98
N GLY A 1077 -0.70 23.21 -12.96
CA GLY A 1077 -1.85 22.47 -13.52
C GLY A 1077 -1.51 21.44 -14.62
N ALA A 1078 -0.29 21.39 -15.14
CA ALA A 1078 0.06 20.53 -16.29
C ALA A 1078 1.37 19.77 -16.05
N GLY A 1079 1.25 18.62 -15.38
CA GLY A 1079 2.35 17.72 -15.05
C GLY A 1079 2.19 16.30 -15.61
N ALA A 1080 1.88 16.16 -16.90
CA ALA A 1080 2.21 14.98 -17.70
C ALA A 1080 2.43 15.46 -19.14
N SER A 1081 3.45 14.95 -19.80
CA SER A 1081 3.87 15.31 -21.16
C SER A 1081 2.69 15.47 -22.13
N ALA A 1082 2.30 16.71 -22.43
CA ALA A 1082 1.59 16.97 -23.68
C ALA A 1082 2.61 16.73 -24.81
N PRO A 1083 2.29 15.91 -25.84
CA PRO A 1083 3.14 15.82 -27.01
C PRO A 1083 3.22 17.22 -27.61
N VAL A 1084 4.42 17.78 -27.67
CA VAL A 1084 4.67 19.06 -28.33
C VAL A 1084 4.28 18.84 -29.80
N ASP A 1085 3.22 19.52 -30.24
CA ASP A 1085 2.79 19.43 -31.63
C ASP A 1085 3.81 20.13 -32.53
N PHE A 1086 4.47 19.36 -33.40
CA PHE A 1086 5.44 19.86 -34.36
C PHE A 1086 4.85 20.00 -35.77
N SER A 1087 3.52 19.94 -35.92
CA SER A 1087 2.81 19.98 -37.21
C SER A 1087 3.09 21.23 -38.08
N GLY A 1088 3.64 22.30 -37.48
CA GLY A 1088 4.04 23.53 -38.17
C GLY A 1088 5.55 23.73 -38.41
N VAL A 1089 6.41 22.78 -38.01
CA VAL A 1089 7.88 22.95 -38.13
C VAL A 1089 8.36 22.45 -39.49
N GLY A 1090 8.95 23.34 -40.30
CA GLY A 1090 9.51 22.97 -41.59
C GLY A 1090 10.67 21.99 -41.42
N ARG A 1091 10.75 20.97 -42.30
CA ARG A 1091 11.80 19.92 -42.25
C ARG A 1091 13.24 20.46 -42.13
N ASN A 1092 13.51 21.66 -42.64
CA ASN A 1092 14.84 22.27 -42.62
C ASN A 1092 15.04 23.32 -41.52
N ASP A 1093 14.01 23.63 -40.73
CA ASP A 1093 14.06 24.64 -39.67
C ASP A 1093 14.83 24.11 -38.45
N PRO A 1094 15.38 25.00 -37.60
CA PRO A 1094 15.95 24.61 -36.32
C PRO A 1094 14.91 23.86 -35.49
N CYS A 1095 15.31 22.73 -34.90
CA CYS A 1095 14.41 21.91 -34.09
C CYS A 1095 14.01 22.69 -32.81
N PRO A 1096 12.71 22.86 -32.50
CA PRO A 1096 12.24 23.69 -31.37
C PRO A 1096 12.68 23.20 -29.99
N CYS A 1097 13.19 21.96 -29.89
CA CYS A 1097 13.77 21.41 -28.67
C CYS A 1097 15.11 22.04 -28.26
N GLY A 1098 15.64 23.00 -29.03
CA GLY A 1098 16.89 23.69 -28.70
C GLY A 1098 18.17 22.90 -29.01
N SER A 1099 18.08 21.76 -29.70
CA SER A 1099 19.23 20.87 -29.98
C SER A 1099 20.26 21.42 -30.98
N GLY A 1100 20.03 22.60 -31.56
CA GLY A 1100 20.88 23.20 -32.61
C GLY A 1100 20.86 22.46 -33.96
N LYS A 1101 20.11 21.35 -34.08
CA LYS A 1101 19.97 20.54 -35.30
C LYS A 1101 18.71 20.96 -36.08
N LYS A 1102 18.69 20.68 -37.40
CA LYS A 1102 17.47 20.83 -38.22
C LYS A 1102 16.42 19.80 -37.80
N PHE A 1103 15.12 20.15 -37.88
CA PHE A 1103 14.00 19.30 -37.44
C PHE A 1103 14.07 17.88 -38.01
N LYS A 1104 14.36 17.72 -39.31
CA LYS A 1104 14.56 16.40 -39.96
C LYS A 1104 15.72 15.54 -39.44
N LYS A 1105 16.63 16.11 -38.64
CA LYS A 1105 17.77 15.43 -38.01
C LYS A 1105 17.62 15.30 -36.49
N CYS A 1106 16.43 15.63 -35.96
CA CYS A 1106 16.07 15.53 -34.55
C CYS A 1106 14.65 14.95 -34.42
N HIS A 1107 13.67 15.72 -33.96
CA HIS A 1107 12.30 15.21 -33.73
C HIS A 1107 11.54 14.84 -35.02
N GLY A 1108 12.00 15.31 -36.19
CA GLY A 1108 11.46 14.94 -37.50
C GLY A 1108 12.18 13.79 -38.19
N VAL A 1109 13.00 12.99 -37.48
CA VAL A 1109 13.69 11.82 -38.06
C VAL A 1109 12.69 10.68 -38.38
N ASN A 1110 11.60 10.60 -37.62
CA ASN A 1110 10.54 9.61 -37.78
C ASN A 1110 9.21 10.23 -38.26
N ALA A 1111 9.23 11.47 -38.77
CA ALA A 1111 8.07 12.23 -39.26
C ALA A 1111 8.02 12.36 -40.80
#